data_AF-A0A1E5NXD6-F1
#
_entry.id   AF-A0A1E5NXD6-F1
#
_cell.length_a   1.000
_cell.length_b   1.000
_cell.length_c   1.000
_cell.angle_alpha   90.00
_cell.angle_beta   90.00
_cell.angle_gamma   90.00
#
_symmetry.space_group_name_H-M   'P 1'
#
loop_
_entity.id
_entity.type
_entity.pdbx_description
1 polymer ?
#
loop_
_entity_poly.entity_id
_entity_poly.type
_entity_poly.pdbx_seq_one_letter_code
_entity_poly.pdbx_strand_id
1 'polypeptide(L)'
;MNVIVRVKAVSDSLGAPPWAVALAAALSVVAALAVVTLLLRWVGKAAARAIAKAREDEDVEGRARVIAMIDDRWRTIVGICGMSVSMYGLWGFAEDTAGLPLVLRIFFIAIFDGAEIGLMLGLARSLAAQEQPRWTEGMIRSRRMAWGLVAISAAANWVHAPEGGGLWAKIALAGVPVVSVKLLEHGLDLRIAELTKAEEEDGVRPGPLRLCVLLWRQVWIALFAWLGLDATSTTSETSRRLLAQRAARAVIDLARAQKRADRRYRFTWRKSLADWKVEQQTADTAVALDRADAPVDVDQALAVVRRTMSHMQAGQLGRLNYEDVDGVVNTVVSLSALQQKVRQRLEQQRTEVQEELRAAERAAEQERDEAVEALASEREERKQLDAEREQERERFEELTRQLREQVEAAQADREAAKREAAEQIKVLREAGEQSATLAAEDRQAEREAAEQRSKRDAKRLDDAVEQIRAEAKQQLTEQAERGAVEQKRFEQELKRLRAEAERAKSEAVERAEREAAERGAAEQKRFEQELKRLRAEAERAKSEAVERAEREAAEKLAADRAEAEKALAAEQEQAKQLRAELEAKQANPEPAEQTEQSEDAPRAEKQGGAGVRALSAGGNKGSLKERFILRVHELCEQGDHRLLGDRVTPRTRTEVAYQLQAELGLGSQGTARTYMNDAMELWEAKARVPGQKVAPEALEGQRKAPEGAVKVVVGPRRDTFGRPVEDVEKVAPPVSRKLRRRSKAAR
;
A
#
# COMPACT_ATOMS: atom_id res chain seq x y z
N MET A 1 16.14 14.84 -34.34
CA MET A 1 16.85 14.12 -35.42
C MET A 1 16.86 12.59 -35.24
N ASN A 2 17.15 12.04 -34.04
CA ASN A 2 17.21 10.57 -33.85
C ASN A 2 15.90 9.79 -34.06
N VAL A 3 14.74 10.42 -33.86
CA VAL A 3 13.43 9.75 -34.06
C VAL A 3 13.19 9.42 -35.53
N ILE A 4 13.55 10.30 -36.47
CA ILE A 4 13.36 10.09 -37.91
C ILE A 4 14.22 8.94 -38.41
N VAL A 5 15.46 8.84 -37.91
CA VAL A 5 16.39 7.76 -38.26
C VAL A 5 15.89 6.41 -37.74
N ARG A 6 15.38 6.37 -36.48
CA ARG A 6 14.82 5.14 -35.90
C ARG A 6 13.51 4.72 -36.57
N VAL A 7 12.61 5.67 -36.88
CA VAL A 7 11.37 5.38 -37.63
C VAL A 7 11.68 4.84 -39.02
N LYS A 8 12.71 5.37 -39.69
CA LYS A 8 13.17 4.85 -40.99
C LYS A 8 13.73 3.43 -40.87
N ALA A 9 14.58 3.14 -39.88
CA ALA A 9 15.12 1.79 -39.68
C ALA A 9 14.02 0.74 -39.39
N VAL A 10 13.02 1.10 -38.57
CA VAL A 10 11.87 0.23 -38.28
C VAL A 10 10.99 0.05 -39.53
N SER A 11 10.75 1.13 -40.27
CA SER A 11 10.06 1.13 -41.55
C SER A 11 10.73 0.20 -42.57
N ASP A 12 12.04 0.30 -42.72
CA ASP A 12 12.84 -0.54 -43.62
C ASP A 12 12.78 -2.02 -43.19
N SER A 13 12.77 -2.31 -41.89
CA SER A 13 12.66 -3.69 -41.37
C SER A 13 11.28 -4.33 -41.55
N LEU A 14 10.22 -3.51 -41.55
CA LEU A 14 8.83 -3.96 -41.67
C LEU A 14 8.32 -3.93 -43.12
N GLY A 15 9.10 -3.40 -44.07
CA GLY A 15 8.67 -3.17 -45.44
C GLY A 15 7.49 -2.18 -45.56
N ALA A 16 7.23 -1.39 -44.53
CA ALA A 16 6.12 -0.45 -44.46
C ALA A 16 6.65 0.99 -44.62
N PRO A 17 5.93 1.91 -45.28
CA PRO A 17 6.42 3.27 -45.44
C PRO A 17 6.51 4.01 -44.09
N PRO A 18 7.47 4.95 -43.91
CA PRO A 18 7.77 5.56 -42.60
C PRO A 18 6.59 6.26 -41.95
N TRP A 19 5.70 6.84 -42.76
CA TRP A 19 4.49 7.50 -42.29
C TRP A 19 3.48 6.51 -41.69
N ALA A 20 3.42 5.26 -42.19
CA ALA A 20 2.52 4.23 -41.65
C ALA A 20 3.00 3.74 -40.28
N VAL A 21 4.32 3.60 -40.09
CA VAL A 21 4.92 3.27 -38.79
C VAL A 21 4.69 4.42 -37.79
N ALA A 22 4.86 5.66 -38.22
CA ALA A 22 4.59 6.84 -37.38
C ALA A 22 3.11 6.95 -37.00
N LEU A 23 2.19 6.71 -37.95
CA LEU A 23 0.75 6.70 -37.71
C LEU A 23 0.35 5.58 -36.75
N ALA A 24 0.88 4.37 -36.93
CA ALA A 24 0.62 3.24 -36.04
C ALA A 24 1.10 3.52 -34.61
N ALA A 25 2.31 4.09 -34.45
CA ALA A 25 2.83 4.50 -33.15
C ALA A 25 1.95 5.59 -32.49
N ALA A 26 1.52 6.60 -33.26
CA ALA A 26 0.61 7.64 -32.77
C ALA A 26 -0.75 7.07 -32.34
N LEU A 27 -1.35 6.20 -33.14
CA LEU A 27 -2.61 5.52 -32.81
C LEU A 27 -2.48 4.63 -31.57
N SER A 28 -1.32 3.96 -31.40
CA SER A 28 -1.03 3.15 -30.21
C SER A 28 -0.99 4.00 -28.94
N VAL A 29 -0.35 5.17 -29.00
CA VAL A 29 -0.29 6.12 -27.88
C VAL A 29 -1.67 6.68 -27.55
N VAL A 30 -2.45 7.06 -28.57
CA VAL A 30 -3.84 7.53 -28.39
C VAL A 30 -4.72 6.44 -27.78
N ALA A 31 -4.60 5.19 -28.24
CA ALA A 31 -5.33 4.06 -27.68
C ALA A 31 -4.94 3.80 -26.23
N ALA A 32 -3.65 3.84 -25.89
CA ALA A 32 -3.18 3.70 -24.50
C ALA A 32 -3.72 4.82 -23.60
N LEU A 33 -3.67 6.08 -24.05
CA LEU A 33 -4.28 7.22 -23.35
C LEU A 33 -5.80 7.07 -23.20
N ALA A 34 -6.49 6.57 -24.21
CA ALA A 34 -7.92 6.28 -24.16
C ALA A 34 -8.25 5.20 -23.12
N VAL A 35 -7.44 4.13 -23.04
CA VAL A 35 -7.60 3.08 -22.02
C VAL A 35 -7.34 3.63 -20.63
N VAL A 36 -6.27 4.41 -20.43
CA VAL A 36 -5.95 5.04 -19.13
C VAL A 36 -7.07 6.00 -18.70
N THR A 37 -7.56 6.83 -19.61
CA THR A 37 -8.68 7.75 -19.31
C THR A 37 -9.99 7.02 -19.03
N LEU A 38 -10.28 5.91 -19.73
CA LEU A 38 -11.43 5.05 -19.44
C LEU A 38 -11.31 4.38 -18.06
N LEU A 39 -10.14 3.85 -17.71
CA LEU A 39 -9.85 3.28 -16.39
C LEU A 39 -10.03 4.34 -15.29
N LEU A 40 -9.48 5.55 -15.48
CA LEU A 40 -9.65 6.67 -14.56
C LEU A 40 -11.12 7.07 -14.43
N ARG A 41 -11.90 7.10 -15.53
CA ARG A 41 -13.35 7.38 -15.47
C ARG A 41 -14.14 6.28 -14.78
N TRP A 42 -13.78 5.01 -14.98
CA TRP A 42 -14.41 3.88 -14.30
C TRP A 42 -14.14 3.91 -12.80
N VAL A 43 -12.89 4.14 -12.41
CA VAL A 43 -12.49 4.30 -11.00
C VAL A 43 -13.17 5.52 -10.38
N GLY A 44 -13.22 6.65 -11.08
CA GLY A 44 -13.91 7.86 -10.64
C GLY A 44 -15.41 7.65 -10.46
N LYS A 45 -16.08 6.93 -11.37
CA LYS A 45 -17.50 6.58 -11.23
C LYS A 45 -17.75 5.64 -10.04
N ALA A 46 -16.89 4.64 -9.82
CA ALA A 46 -16.99 3.74 -8.68
C ALA A 46 -16.76 4.48 -7.34
N ALA A 47 -15.78 5.38 -7.31
CA ALA A 47 -15.50 6.26 -6.17
C ALA A 47 -16.66 7.21 -5.89
N ALA A 48 -17.21 7.86 -6.92
CA ALA A 48 -18.36 8.76 -6.76
C ALA A 48 -19.60 8.03 -6.23
N ARG A 49 -19.86 6.79 -6.67
CA ARG A 49 -20.96 5.96 -6.12
C ARG A 49 -20.71 5.56 -4.66
N ALA A 50 -19.46 5.23 -4.29
CA ALA A 50 -19.11 4.92 -2.91
C ALA A 50 -19.21 6.14 -1.99
N ILE A 51 -18.79 7.32 -2.46
CA ILE A 51 -18.94 8.60 -1.74
C ILE A 51 -20.41 8.98 -1.60
N ALA A 52 -21.21 8.83 -2.66
CA ALA A 52 -22.64 9.12 -2.62
C ALA A 52 -23.36 8.23 -1.59
N LYS A 53 -23.04 6.92 -1.58
CA LYS A 53 -23.61 5.98 -0.61
C LYS A 53 -23.18 6.29 0.83
N ALA A 54 -21.89 6.58 1.07
CA ALA A 54 -21.42 6.98 2.40
C ALA A 54 -21.99 8.33 2.87
N ARG A 55 -22.41 9.20 1.94
CA ARG A 55 -23.06 10.49 2.24
C ARG A 55 -24.53 10.31 2.60
N GLU A 56 -25.20 9.30 2.03
CA GLU A 56 -26.57 8.91 2.41
C GLU A 56 -26.62 8.25 3.80
N ASP A 57 -25.58 7.51 4.18
CA ASP A 57 -25.51 6.81 5.47
C ASP A 57 -25.03 7.68 6.65
N GLU A 58 -24.79 8.99 6.46
CA GLU A 58 -24.18 9.93 7.44
C GLU A 58 -22.88 9.44 8.13
N ASP A 59 -22.25 8.40 7.58
CA ASP A 59 -21.07 7.77 8.17
C ASP A 59 -19.80 8.56 7.83
N VAL A 60 -19.39 9.43 8.76
CA VAL A 60 -18.15 10.22 8.69
C VAL A 60 -16.92 9.32 8.57
N GLU A 61 -16.93 8.14 9.21
CA GLU A 61 -15.84 7.15 9.12
C GLU A 61 -15.88 6.43 7.77
N GLY A 62 -17.06 6.14 7.23
CA GLY A 62 -17.26 5.62 5.89
C GLY A 62 -16.71 6.57 4.82
N ARG A 63 -16.95 7.88 4.97
CA ARG A 63 -16.40 8.90 4.07
C ARG A 63 -14.87 9.00 4.17
N ALA A 64 -14.31 8.96 5.38
CA ALA A 64 -12.87 8.94 5.57
C ALA A 64 -12.22 7.69 4.96
N ARG A 65 -12.83 6.51 5.12
CA ARG A 65 -12.38 5.25 4.50
C ARG A 65 -12.42 5.31 2.97
N VAL A 66 -13.46 5.91 2.38
CA VAL A 66 -13.54 6.04 0.92
C VAL A 66 -12.51 7.02 0.37
N ILE A 67 -12.26 8.14 1.06
CA ILE A 67 -11.20 9.10 0.68
C ILE A 67 -9.82 8.44 0.80
N ALA A 68 -9.55 7.71 1.89
CA ALA A 68 -8.33 6.95 2.06
C ALA A 68 -8.16 5.89 0.95
N MET A 69 -9.24 5.19 0.56
CA MET A 69 -9.19 4.23 -0.54
C MET A 69 -8.89 4.88 -1.88
N ILE A 70 -9.40 6.09 -2.14
CA ILE A 70 -9.12 6.84 -3.37
C ILE A 70 -7.66 7.29 -3.40
N ASP A 71 -7.14 7.81 -2.28
CA ASP A 71 -5.74 8.23 -2.16
C ASP A 71 -4.78 7.04 -2.35
N ASP A 72 -5.08 5.89 -1.72
CA ASP A 72 -4.28 4.66 -1.84
C ASP A 72 -4.28 4.11 -3.28
N ARG A 73 -5.40 4.24 -4.00
CA ARG A 73 -5.51 3.87 -5.43
C ARG A 73 -4.77 4.84 -6.34
N TRP A 74 -4.86 6.15 -6.08
CA TRP A 74 -4.14 7.15 -6.87
C TRP A 74 -2.63 6.96 -6.74
N ARG A 75 -2.12 6.75 -5.53
CA ARG A 75 -0.71 6.44 -5.28
C ARG A 75 -0.26 5.17 -5.99
N THR A 76 -1.09 4.13 -5.99
CA THR A 76 -0.83 2.91 -6.77
C THR A 76 -0.74 3.20 -8.26
N ILE A 77 -1.66 4.00 -8.83
CA ILE A 77 -1.64 4.38 -10.25
C ILE A 77 -0.39 5.19 -10.57
N VAL A 78 -0.06 6.21 -9.77
CA VAL A 78 1.14 7.04 -9.96
C VAL A 78 2.41 6.19 -9.82
N GLY A 79 2.45 5.24 -8.88
CA GLY A 79 3.52 4.27 -8.75
C GLY A 79 3.72 3.43 -10.01
N ILE A 80 2.63 2.89 -10.58
CA ILE A 80 2.67 2.13 -11.85
C ILE A 80 3.11 3.01 -13.03
N CYS A 81 2.62 4.25 -13.10
CA CYS A 81 3.04 5.20 -14.13
C CYS A 81 4.53 5.54 -14.02
N GLY A 82 5.04 5.75 -12.81
CA GLY A 82 6.46 5.99 -12.58
C GLY A 82 7.32 4.76 -12.90
N MET A 83 6.85 3.54 -12.59
CA MET A 83 7.49 2.29 -13.04
C MET A 83 7.56 2.20 -14.57
N SER A 84 6.50 2.61 -15.28
CA SER A 84 6.47 2.63 -16.75
C SER A 84 7.51 3.59 -17.34
N VAL A 85 7.79 4.71 -16.67
CA VAL A 85 8.89 5.61 -17.04
C VAL A 85 10.24 4.97 -16.72
N SER A 86 10.35 4.19 -15.64
CA SER A 86 11.56 3.43 -15.33
C SER A 86 11.90 2.37 -16.38
N MET A 87 10.89 1.78 -17.03
CA MET A 87 11.09 0.84 -18.14
C MET A 87 11.92 1.47 -19.26
N TYR A 88 11.84 2.78 -19.47
CA TYR A 88 12.61 3.46 -20.51
C TYR A 88 14.12 3.34 -20.26
N GLY A 89 14.58 3.59 -19.03
CA GLY A 89 16.01 3.46 -18.71
C GLY A 89 16.47 1.99 -18.64
N LEU A 90 15.63 1.08 -18.16
CA LEU A 90 15.93 -0.36 -18.20
C LEU A 90 15.99 -0.89 -19.63
N TRP A 91 15.12 -0.41 -20.52
CA TRP A 91 15.14 -0.73 -21.95
C TRP A 91 16.42 -0.21 -22.60
N GLY A 92 16.77 1.07 -22.36
CA GLY A 92 18.02 1.65 -22.85
C GLY A 92 19.24 0.89 -22.34
N PHE A 93 19.23 0.47 -21.07
CA PHE A 93 20.30 -0.36 -20.52
C PHE A 93 20.42 -1.72 -21.17
N ALA A 94 19.29 -2.43 -21.33
CA ALA A 94 19.25 -3.72 -21.96
C ALA A 94 19.69 -3.66 -23.44
N GLU A 95 19.37 -2.57 -24.13
CA GLU A 95 19.73 -2.32 -25.52
C GLU A 95 21.18 -1.88 -25.70
N ASP A 96 21.57 -0.75 -25.11
CA ASP A 96 22.81 -0.06 -25.41
C ASP A 96 23.99 -0.62 -24.61
N THR A 97 23.77 -0.99 -23.33
CA THR A 97 24.85 -1.44 -22.44
C THR A 97 24.99 -2.96 -22.43
N ALA A 98 23.88 -3.68 -22.28
CA ALA A 98 23.91 -5.13 -22.19
C ALA A 98 23.89 -5.82 -23.57
N GLY A 99 23.60 -5.08 -24.65
CA GLY A 99 23.58 -5.61 -26.01
C GLY A 99 22.57 -6.76 -26.19
N LEU A 100 21.52 -6.82 -25.37
CA LEU A 100 20.60 -7.95 -25.37
C LEU A 100 19.76 -7.94 -26.66
N PRO A 101 19.45 -9.12 -27.25
CA PRO A 101 18.48 -9.21 -28.33
C PRO A 101 17.07 -8.86 -27.82
N LEU A 102 16.21 -8.36 -28.71
CA LEU A 102 14.88 -7.81 -28.39
C LEU A 102 14.07 -8.66 -27.40
N VAL A 103 14.03 -9.98 -27.62
CA VAL A 103 13.30 -10.93 -26.77
C VAL A 103 13.85 -10.94 -25.35
N LEU A 104 15.18 -10.96 -25.18
CA LEU A 104 15.82 -10.93 -23.86
C LEU A 104 15.67 -9.58 -23.17
N ARG A 105 15.52 -8.47 -23.91
CA ARG A 105 15.20 -7.16 -23.30
C ARG A 105 13.83 -7.17 -22.63
N ILE A 106 12.83 -7.76 -23.29
CA ILE A 106 11.48 -7.89 -22.74
C ILE A 106 11.53 -8.72 -21.45
N PHE A 107 12.22 -9.86 -21.46
CA PHE A 107 12.38 -10.69 -20.27
C PHE A 107 13.19 -9.99 -19.18
N PHE A 108 14.25 -9.26 -19.52
CA PHE A 108 15.05 -8.49 -18.58
C PHE A 108 14.18 -7.48 -17.83
N ILE A 109 13.40 -6.68 -18.56
CA ILE A 109 12.50 -5.69 -17.96
C ILE A 109 11.41 -6.37 -17.14
N ALA A 110 10.80 -7.44 -17.67
CA ALA A 110 9.77 -8.19 -16.97
C ALA A 110 10.27 -8.81 -15.66
N ILE A 111 11.53 -9.24 -15.58
CA ILE A 111 12.13 -9.76 -14.35
C ILE A 111 12.32 -8.64 -13.34
N PHE A 112 12.87 -7.49 -13.74
CA PHE A 112 13.13 -6.39 -12.80
C PHE A 112 11.84 -5.71 -12.32
N ASP A 113 10.98 -5.27 -13.24
CA ASP A 113 9.69 -4.64 -12.89
C ASP A 113 8.73 -5.65 -12.27
N GLY A 114 8.67 -6.87 -12.82
CA GLY A 114 7.79 -7.92 -12.31
C GLY A 114 8.21 -8.39 -10.91
N ALA A 115 9.51 -8.48 -10.62
CA ALA A 115 9.98 -8.79 -9.27
C ALA A 115 9.73 -7.63 -8.31
N GLU A 116 9.95 -6.38 -8.73
CA GLU A 116 9.68 -5.20 -7.89
C GLU A 116 8.19 -5.08 -7.54
N ILE A 117 7.31 -5.13 -8.55
CA ILE A 117 5.85 -5.12 -8.37
C ILE A 117 5.41 -6.34 -7.58
N GLY A 118 5.94 -7.53 -7.89
CA GLY A 118 5.60 -8.77 -7.20
C GLY A 118 5.95 -8.73 -5.72
N LEU A 119 7.12 -8.19 -5.37
CA LEU A 119 7.56 -8.01 -3.98
C LEU A 119 6.71 -6.96 -3.27
N MET A 120 6.45 -5.80 -3.88
CA MET A 120 5.64 -4.74 -3.25
C MET A 120 4.18 -5.13 -3.10
N LEU A 121 3.59 -5.80 -4.10
CA LEU A 121 2.23 -6.33 -4.01
C LEU A 121 2.14 -7.51 -3.05
N GLY A 122 3.18 -8.35 -2.98
CA GLY A 122 3.32 -9.41 -2.00
C GLY A 122 3.39 -8.86 -0.57
N LEU A 123 4.13 -7.77 -0.37
CA LEU A 123 4.15 -7.01 0.89
C LEU A 123 2.77 -6.45 1.23
N ALA A 124 2.11 -5.79 0.29
CA ALA A 124 0.77 -5.26 0.49
C ALA A 124 -0.25 -6.33 0.85
N ARG A 125 -0.23 -7.48 0.15
CA ARG A 125 -1.12 -8.63 0.45
C ARG A 125 -0.79 -9.28 1.77
N SER A 126 0.48 -9.49 2.09
CA SER A 126 0.89 -10.09 3.36
C SER A 126 0.56 -9.20 4.56
N LEU A 127 0.61 -7.87 4.40
CA LEU A 127 0.10 -6.91 5.39
C LEU A 127 -1.42 -6.97 5.52
N ALA A 128 -2.15 -7.00 4.40
CA ALA A 128 -3.60 -7.07 4.40
C ALA A 128 -4.15 -8.39 4.96
N ALA A 129 -3.38 -9.47 4.88
CA ALA A 129 -3.75 -10.78 5.42
C ALA A 129 -3.51 -10.92 6.93
N GLN A 130 -2.82 -9.97 7.57
CA GLN A 130 -2.57 -9.99 9.01
C GLN A 130 -3.71 -9.28 9.76
N GLU A 131 -4.24 -9.92 10.80
CA GLU A 131 -5.19 -9.28 11.73
C GLU A 131 -4.55 -8.10 12.48
N GLN A 132 -3.25 -8.17 12.72
CA GLN A 132 -2.43 -7.08 13.26
C GLN A 132 -1.25 -6.82 12.33
N PRO A 133 -1.37 -5.84 11.42
CA PRO A 133 -0.30 -5.45 10.49
C PRO A 133 1.01 -5.12 11.21
N ARG A 134 1.97 -6.04 11.18
CA ARG A 134 3.31 -5.86 11.74
C ARG A 134 4.37 -6.22 10.71
N TRP A 135 5.50 -5.53 10.77
CA TRP A 135 6.66 -5.87 9.96
C TRP A 135 7.26 -7.20 10.44
N THR A 136 6.96 -8.29 9.75
CA THR A 136 7.64 -9.56 9.98
C THR A 136 9.06 -9.52 9.41
N GLU A 137 9.96 -10.36 9.92
CA GLU A 137 11.34 -10.42 9.41
C GLU A 137 11.40 -10.78 7.92
N GLY A 138 10.50 -11.66 7.46
CA GLY A 138 10.35 -11.98 6.03
C GLY A 138 9.89 -10.79 5.18
N MET A 139 9.00 -9.95 5.72
CA MET A 139 8.59 -8.70 5.07
C MET A 139 9.71 -7.66 5.04
N ILE A 140 10.49 -7.55 6.10
CA ILE A 140 11.65 -6.64 6.11
C ILE A 140 12.68 -7.09 5.06
N ARG A 141 12.91 -8.39 4.92
CA ARG A 141 13.81 -8.93 3.89
C ARG A 141 13.31 -8.68 2.47
N SER A 142 12.02 -8.92 2.19
CA SER A 142 11.42 -8.63 0.88
C SER A 142 11.39 -7.14 0.57
N ARG A 143 11.14 -6.27 1.56
CA ARG A 143 11.26 -4.81 1.43
C ARG A 143 12.69 -4.39 1.06
N ARG A 144 13.71 -4.93 1.73
CA ARG A 144 15.12 -4.65 1.39
C ARG A 144 15.47 -5.12 -0.02
N MET A 145 14.95 -6.28 -0.43
CA MET A 145 15.15 -6.80 -1.79
C MET A 145 14.49 -5.91 -2.84
N ALA A 146 13.25 -5.44 -2.59
CA ALA A 146 12.57 -4.48 -3.45
C ALA A 146 13.37 -3.18 -3.58
N TRP A 147 13.84 -2.60 -2.48
CA TRP A 147 14.72 -1.42 -2.52
C TRP A 147 16.05 -1.66 -3.23
N GLY A 148 16.58 -2.88 -3.18
CA GLY A 148 17.75 -3.28 -3.97
C GLY A 148 17.48 -3.23 -5.47
N LEU A 149 16.34 -3.76 -5.92
CA LEU A 149 15.92 -3.69 -7.32
C LEU A 149 15.70 -2.24 -7.77
N VAL A 150 15.08 -1.42 -6.92
CA VAL A 150 14.88 0.02 -7.18
C VAL A 150 16.21 0.75 -7.34
N ALA A 151 17.20 0.46 -6.50
CA ALA A 151 18.52 1.07 -6.61
C ALA A 151 19.21 0.70 -7.94
N ILE A 152 19.07 -0.55 -8.39
CA ILE A 152 19.57 -0.99 -9.69
C ILE A 152 18.81 -0.29 -10.83
N SER A 153 17.48 -0.20 -10.75
CA SER A 153 16.64 0.51 -11.74
C SER A 153 16.99 2.00 -11.81
N ALA A 154 17.23 2.65 -10.66
CA ALA A 154 17.66 4.03 -10.58
C ALA A 154 19.05 4.23 -11.22
N ALA A 155 19.99 3.31 -10.98
CA ALA A 155 21.31 3.35 -11.61
C ALA A 155 21.23 3.17 -13.14
N ALA A 156 20.39 2.25 -13.62
CA ALA A 156 20.16 2.07 -15.05
C ALA A 156 19.56 3.33 -15.69
N ASN A 157 18.56 3.94 -15.04
CA ASN A 157 17.97 5.20 -15.48
C ASN A 157 18.96 6.37 -15.46
N TRP A 158 19.88 6.42 -14.49
CA TRP A 158 20.94 7.43 -14.45
C TRP A 158 21.91 7.32 -15.63
N VAL A 159 22.34 6.09 -15.95
CA VAL A 159 23.30 5.81 -17.02
C VAL A 159 22.68 6.12 -18.38
N HIS A 160 21.41 5.78 -18.59
CA HIS A 160 20.72 5.94 -19.89
C HIS A 160 19.90 7.23 -20.01
N ALA A 161 19.99 8.13 -19.04
CA ALA A 161 19.41 9.44 -19.17
C ALA A 161 20.06 10.21 -20.34
N PRO A 162 19.27 10.90 -21.17
CA PRO A 162 19.75 11.52 -22.40
C PRO A 162 20.82 12.56 -22.09
N GLU A 163 21.97 12.48 -22.77
CA GLU A 163 23.10 13.39 -22.55
C GLU A 163 22.72 14.86 -22.77
N GLY A 164 21.78 15.14 -23.67
CA GLY A 164 21.26 16.48 -23.94
C GLY A 164 20.41 17.09 -22.82
N GLY A 165 19.95 16.29 -21.84
CA GLY A 165 19.16 16.77 -20.71
C GLY A 165 20.00 17.27 -19.52
N GLY A 166 21.33 17.16 -19.61
CA GLY A 166 22.26 17.56 -18.54
C GLY A 166 22.09 16.76 -17.25
N LEU A 167 22.73 17.23 -16.17
CA LEU A 167 22.73 16.57 -14.86
C LEU A 167 21.31 16.39 -14.29
N TRP A 168 20.43 17.36 -14.53
CA TRP A 168 19.06 17.35 -13.99
C TRP A 168 18.17 16.27 -14.59
N ALA A 169 18.31 15.96 -15.89
CA ALA A 169 17.59 14.83 -16.49
C ALA A 169 18.05 13.50 -15.88
N LYS A 170 19.35 13.35 -15.59
CA LYS A 170 19.89 12.16 -14.93
C LYS A 170 19.33 12.00 -13.52
N ILE A 171 19.32 13.09 -12.73
CA ILE A 171 18.74 13.11 -11.39
C ILE A 171 17.24 12.79 -11.43
N ALA A 172 16.49 13.42 -12.33
CA ALA A 172 15.05 13.22 -12.45
C ALA A 172 14.71 11.77 -12.81
N LEU A 173 15.34 11.22 -13.85
CA LEU A 173 15.10 9.84 -14.30
C LEU A 173 15.54 8.80 -13.27
N ALA A 174 16.68 9.00 -12.59
CA ALA A 174 17.10 8.12 -11.51
C ALA A 174 16.18 8.22 -10.27
N GLY A 175 15.55 9.37 -10.05
CA GLY A 175 14.61 9.60 -8.97
C GLY A 175 13.25 8.94 -9.20
N VAL A 176 12.83 8.73 -10.45
CA VAL A 176 11.50 8.17 -10.77
C VAL A 176 11.24 6.80 -10.11
N PRO A 177 12.11 5.78 -10.22
CA PRO A 177 11.92 4.49 -9.54
C PRO A 177 11.80 4.65 -8.02
N VAL A 178 12.67 5.49 -7.43
CA VAL A 178 12.72 5.77 -5.99
C VAL A 178 11.42 6.39 -5.50
N VAL A 179 10.92 7.41 -6.20
CA VAL A 179 9.65 8.08 -5.86
C VAL A 179 8.48 7.12 -6.02
N SER A 180 8.47 6.31 -7.08
CA SER A 180 7.40 5.35 -7.37
C SER A 180 7.25 4.32 -6.26
N VAL A 181 8.36 3.71 -5.85
CA VAL A 181 8.37 2.77 -4.72
C VAL A 181 8.06 3.45 -3.41
N LYS A 182 8.54 4.68 -3.21
CA LYS A 182 8.23 5.40 -1.98
C LYS A 182 6.74 5.75 -1.86
N LEU A 183 6.07 6.06 -2.97
CA LEU A 183 4.62 6.27 -2.99
C LEU A 183 3.84 4.99 -2.65
N LEU A 184 4.26 3.85 -3.20
CA LEU A 184 3.69 2.54 -2.86
C LEU A 184 3.94 2.17 -1.40
N GLU A 185 5.17 2.41 -0.91
CA GLU A 185 5.56 2.16 0.47
C GLU A 185 4.85 3.09 1.45
N HIS A 186 4.58 4.34 1.07
CA HIS A 186 3.91 5.29 1.94
C HIS A 186 2.48 4.85 2.30
N GLY A 187 1.76 4.20 1.37
CA GLY A 187 0.47 3.56 1.67
C GLY A 187 0.61 2.42 2.70
N LEU A 188 1.68 1.64 2.63
CA LEU A 188 1.99 0.58 3.60
C LEU A 188 2.39 1.15 4.96
N ASP A 189 3.26 2.17 4.96
CA ASP A 189 3.73 2.84 6.17
C ASP A 189 2.57 3.52 6.90
N LEU A 190 1.59 4.11 6.21
CA LEU A 190 0.39 4.70 6.84
C LEU A 190 -0.47 3.65 7.54
N ARG A 191 -0.73 2.50 6.89
CA ARG A 191 -1.51 1.41 7.52
C ARG A 191 -0.86 0.90 8.79
N ILE A 192 0.48 0.84 8.81
CA ILE A 192 1.24 0.40 9.98
C ILE A 192 1.31 1.52 11.03
N ALA A 193 1.41 2.78 10.61
CA ALA A 193 1.42 3.96 11.49
C ALA A 193 0.08 4.16 12.21
N GLU A 194 -1.05 3.91 11.54
CA GLU A 194 -2.38 3.97 12.15
C GLU A 194 -2.54 2.94 13.28
N LEU A 195 -1.94 1.76 13.13
CA LEU A 195 -1.96 0.71 14.15
C LEU A 195 -0.90 0.89 15.23
N THR A 196 0.29 1.37 14.87
CA THR A 196 1.33 1.68 15.85
C THR A 196 1.00 2.92 16.67
N LYS A 197 0.19 3.86 16.18
CA LYS A 197 -0.40 4.92 17.03
C LYS A 197 -1.34 4.36 18.10
N ALA A 198 -1.92 3.18 17.91
CA ALA A 198 -2.69 2.48 18.94
C ALA A 198 -1.80 1.68 19.92
N GLU A 199 -0.54 1.41 19.57
CA GLU A 199 0.43 0.70 20.41
C GLU A 199 1.50 1.61 21.06
N GLU A 200 1.76 2.82 20.53
CA GLU A 200 2.76 3.77 21.03
C GLU A 200 2.41 4.41 22.39
N GLU A 201 1.29 4.00 23.03
CA GLU A 201 1.09 4.22 24.47
C GLU A 201 2.03 3.37 25.34
N ASP A 202 2.64 2.31 24.81
CA ASP A 202 3.61 1.49 25.53
C ASP A 202 5.05 1.76 25.07
N GLY A 203 5.80 2.46 25.92
CA GLY A 203 7.14 3.01 25.67
C GLY A 203 8.25 2.00 25.34
N VAL A 204 8.31 1.53 24.10
CA VAL A 204 9.39 0.66 23.60
C VAL A 204 10.58 1.47 23.06
N ARG A 205 11.79 1.06 23.45
CA ARG A 205 13.07 1.68 23.08
C ARG A 205 13.33 1.63 21.56
N PRO A 206 13.90 2.70 20.96
CA PRO A 206 14.11 2.78 19.51
C PRO A 206 15.23 1.83 19.05
N GLY A 207 14.93 1.00 18.04
CA GLY A 207 15.91 0.14 17.37
C GLY A 207 16.90 0.88 16.47
N PRO A 208 17.94 0.19 15.95
CA PRO A 208 19.05 0.80 15.19
C PRO A 208 18.62 1.51 13.90
N LEU A 209 17.58 1.01 13.22
CA LEU A 209 16.98 1.69 12.05
C LEU A 209 16.27 2.99 12.45
N ARG A 210 15.58 3.02 13.60
CA ARG A 210 14.98 4.24 14.14
C ARG A 210 16.07 5.24 14.54
N LEU A 211 17.22 4.76 15.01
CA LEU A 211 18.42 5.56 15.21
C LEU A 211 18.92 6.18 13.90
N CYS A 212 19.06 5.43 12.80
CA CYS A 212 19.44 5.99 11.51
C CYS A 212 18.43 7.02 10.98
N VAL A 213 17.12 6.75 11.13
CA VAL A 213 16.07 7.71 10.75
C VAL A 213 16.12 8.95 11.65
N LEU A 214 16.36 8.79 12.95
CA LEU A 214 16.53 9.91 13.88
C LEU A 214 17.78 10.72 13.55
N LEU A 215 18.88 10.07 13.16
CA LEU A 215 20.14 10.70 12.77
C LEU A 215 20.00 11.43 11.43
N TRP A 216 19.34 10.82 10.45
CA TRP A 216 18.95 11.45 9.19
C TRP A 216 18.04 12.66 9.41
N ARG A 217 17.03 12.51 10.25
CA ARG A 217 16.17 13.63 10.68
C ARG A 217 16.99 14.71 11.39
N GLN A 218 17.98 14.34 12.20
CA GLN A 218 18.89 15.28 12.86
C GLN A 218 19.76 16.04 11.86
N VAL A 219 20.23 15.39 10.80
CA VAL A 219 20.96 16.02 9.69
C VAL A 219 20.07 17.01 8.96
N TRP A 220 18.82 16.65 8.64
CA TRP A 220 17.87 17.57 8.02
C TRP A 220 17.48 18.72 8.94
N ILE A 221 17.26 18.47 10.23
CA ILE A 221 17.00 19.54 11.21
C ILE A 221 18.20 20.48 11.30
N ALA A 222 19.43 19.95 11.32
CA ALA A 222 20.63 20.78 11.32
C ALA A 222 20.76 21.60 10.02
N LEU A 223 20.41 21.01 8.87
CA LEU A 223 20.41 21.67 7.58
C LEU A 223 19.33 22.77 7.51
N PHE A 224 18.12 22.51 7.99
CA PHE A 224 17.01 23.48 8.04
C PHE A 224 17.27 24.58 9.06
N ALA A 225 17.86 24.26 10.22
CA ALA A 225 18.31 25.24 11.19
C ALA A 225 19.45 26.12 10.63
N TRP A 226 20.35 25.54 9.84
CA TRP A 226 21.38 26.30 9.12
C TRP A 226 20.77 27.19 8.02
N LEU A 227 19.68 26.75 7.40
CA LEU A 227 18.90 27.50 6.39
C LEU A 227 17.91 28.52 7.01
N GLY A 228 17.84 28.66 8.34
CA GLY A 228 16.92 29.58 9.02
C GLY A 228 15.44 29.21 8.93
N LEU A 229 15.11 28.02 8.42
CA LEU A 229 13.76 27.49 8.35
C LEU A 229 13.48 26.70 9.63
N ASP A 230 13.17 27.42 10.71
CA ASP A 230 12.92 26.79 12.00
C ASP A 230 11.52 26.13 12.02
N ALA A 231 11.48 24.84 11.67
CA ALA A 231 10.32 23.97 11.82
C ALA A 231 10.31 23.24 13.18
N THR A 232 10.94 23.81 14.21
CA THR A 232 10.78 23.33 15.59
C THR A 232 9.89 24.29 16.36
N SER A 233 8.58 24.07 16.26
CA SER A 233 7.66 24.57 17.28
C SER A 233 8.17 24.09 18.65
N THR A 234 8.58 25.02 19.49
CA THR A 234 9.09 24.91 20.86
C THR A 234 8.08 24.31 21.86
N THR A 235 7.08 23.58 21.37
CA THR A 235 5.92 23.08 22.12
C THR A 235 6.06 21.64 22.57
N SER A 236 7.02 20.85 22.05
CA SER A 236 7.20 19.47 22.52
C SER A 236 8.06 19.43 23.79
N GLU A 237 7.51 18.89 24.88
CA GLU A 237 8.17 18.80 26.19
C GLU A 237 9.53 18.07 26.13
N THR A 238 9.66 17.12 25.19
CA THR A 238 10.91 16.39 24.93
C THR A 238 12.00 17.26 24.31
N SER A 239 11.64 18.21 23.43
CA SER A 239 12.61 19.16 22.85
C SER A 239 13.18 20.11 23.91
N ARG A 240 12.32 20.63 24.80
CA ARG A 240 12.74 21.50 25.91
C ARG A 240 13.70 20.79 26.85
N ARG A 241 13.40 19.54 27.23
CA ARG A 241 14.30 18.71 28.06
C ARG A 241 15.67 18.48 27.40
N LEU A 242 15.74 18.32 26.07
CA LEU A 242 17.00 18.16 25.36
C LEU A 242 17.80 19.47 25.27
N LEU A 243 17.12 20.60 25.11
CA LEU A 243 17.75 21.93 25.13
C LEU A 243 18.33 22.22 26.51
N ALA A 244 17.59 21.97 27.60
CA ALA A 244 18.12 22.05 28.96
C ALA A 244 19.33 21.13 29.21
N GLN A 245 19.33 19.91 28.63
CA GLN A 245 20.51 19.03 28.73
C GLN A 245 21.73 19.57 28.01
N ARG A 246 21.56 20.20 26.83
CA ARG A 246 22.65 20.83 26.09
C ARG A 246 23.20 22.05 26.84
N ALA A 247 22.31 22.89 27.35
CA ALA A 247 22.68 24.04 28.19
C ALA A 247 23.47 23.59 29.44
N ALA A 248 22.99 22.56 30.15
CA ALA A 248 23.70 22.03 31.31
C ALA A 248 25.11 21.50 30.98
N ARG A 249 25.29 20.84 29.82
CA ARG A 249 26.62 20.38 29.37
C ARG A 249 27.56 21.55 29.09
N ALA A 250 27.08 22.60 28.42
CA ALA A 250 27.88 23.79 28.14
C ALA A 250 28.36 24.46 29.45
N VAL A 251 27.47 24.58 30.45
CA VAL A 251 27.82 25.10 31.78
C VAL A 251 28.89 24.24 32.47
N ILE A 252 28.80 22.91 32.38
CA ILE A 252 29.82 22.00 32.95
C ILE A 252 31.17 22.15 32.24
N ASP A 253 31.17 22.28 30.91
CA ASP A 253 32.40 22.42 30.14
C ASP A 253 33.05 23.78 30.35
N LEU A 254 32.27 24.85 30.52
CA LEU A 254 32.75 26.15 30.98
C LEU A 254 33.40 26.06 32.36
N ALA A 255 32.74 25.41 33.34
CA ALA A 255 33.30 25.24 34.68
C ALA A 255 34.62 24.43 34.66
N ARG A 256 34.72 23.42 33.80
CA ARG A 256 35.96 22.65 33.58
C ARG A 256 37.04 23.50 32.91
N ALA A 257 36.67 24.35 31.96
CA ALA A 257 37.60 25.26 31.30
C ALA A 257 38.16 26.28 32.29
N GLN A 258 37.31 26.89 33.14
CA GLN A 258 37.72 27.81 34.21
C GLN A 258 38.67 27.13 35.19
N LYS A 259 38.33 25.92 35.67
CA LYS A 259 39.21 25.14 36.56
C LYS A 259 40.56 24.80 35.93
N ARG A 260 40.62 24.66 34.61
CA ARG A 260 41.90 24.48 33.89
C ARG A 260 42.66 25.81 33.83
N ALA A 261 42.00 26.91 33.51
CA ALA A 261 42.59 28.25 33.46
C ALA A 261 43.19 28.69 34.81
N ASP A 262 42.56 28.31 35.93
CA ASP A 262 43.04 28.61 37.29
C ASP A 262 44.33 27.85 37.68
N ARG A 263 44.75 26.84 36.91
CA ARG A 263 46.01 26.15 37.20
C ARG A 263 47.18 27.10 36.95
N ARG A 264 48.14 27.13 37.87
CA ARG A 264 49.40 27.90 37.66
C ARG A 264 50.14 27.31 36.46
N TYR A 265 50.09 28.03 35.35
CA TYR A 265 50.87 27.71 34.16
C TYR A 265 52.28 28.31 34.28
N ARG A 266 53.30 27.48 34.05
CA ARG A 266 54.71 27.90 34.00
C ARG A 266 55.02 28.83 32.81
N PHE A 267 54.17 28.82 31.78
CA PHE A 267 54.36 29.59 30.54
C PHE A 267 53.13 30.46 30.25
N THR A 268 53.35 31.73 29.90
CA THR A 268 52.30 32.74 29.66
C THR A 268 51.40 32.40 28.46
N TRP A 269 51.94 31.83 27.38
CA TRP A 269 51.14 31.43 26.21
C TRP A 269 50.14 30.30 26.49
N ARG A 270 50.43 29.43 27.47
CA ARG A 270 49.48 28.38 27.89
C ARG A 270 48.34 28.97 28.70
N LYS A 271 48.60 30.04 29.45
CA LYS A 271 47.57 30.80 30.15
C LYS A 271 46.66 31.52 29.15
N SER A 272 47.21 32.20 28.15
CA SER A 272 46.38 32.89 27.14
C SER A 272 45.50 31.93 26.33
N LEU A 273 45.99 30.72 26.00
CA LEU A 273 45.16 29.69 25.35
C LEU A 273 44.06 29.13 26.28
N ALA A 274 44.33 29.04 27.58
CA ALA A 274 43.32 28.61 28.55
C ALA A 274 42.25 29.70 28.73
N ASP A 275 42.66 30.97 28.81
CA ASP A 275 41.76 32.12 28.91
C ASP A 275 40.91 32.26 27.65
N TRP A 276 41.49 32.13 26.45
CA TRP A 276 40.75 32.14 25.18
C TRP A 276 39.71 31.01 25.10
N LYS A 277 40.06 29.80 25.56
CA LYS A 277 39.09 28.69 25.64
C LYS A 277 37.97 28.97 26.64
N VAL A 278 38.25 29.62 27.77
CA VAL A 278 37.21 30.04 28.72
C VAL A 278 36.28 31.04 28.06
N GLU A 279 36.80 32.02 27.32
CA GLU A 279 36.00 33.02 26.62
C GLU A 279 35.09 32.38 25.56
N GLN A 280 35.63 31.50 24.71
CA GLN A 280 34.85 30.76 23.71
C GLN A 280 33.74 29.92 24.37
N GLN A 281 34.07 29.17 25.42
CA GLN A 281 33.09 28.36 26.16
C GLN A 281 32.05 29.22 26.88
N THR A 282 32.39 30.46 27.26
CA THR A 282 31.45 31.41 27.87
C THR A 282 30.41 31.86 26.83
N ALA A 283 30.85 32.17 25.61
CA ALA A 283 29.95 32.51 24.50
C ALA A 283 29.03 31.33 24.14
N ASP A 284 29.59 30.13 23.99
CA ASP A 284 28.83 28.91 23.68
C ASP A 284 27.80 28.59 24.77
N THR A 285 28.16 28.81 26.05
CA THR A 285 27.26 28.59 27.19
C THR A 285 26.12 29.60 27.21
N ALA A 286 26.38 30.87 26.89
CA ALA A 286 25.34 31.89 26.80
C ALA A 286 24.32 31.53 25.70
N VAL A 287 24.79 31.19 24.50
CA VAL A 287 23.92 30.77 23.40
C VAL A 287 23.11 29.51 23.74
N ALA A 288 23.72 28.55 24.45
CA ALA A 288 23.02 27.33 24.85
C ALA A 288 21.95 27.58 25.93
N LEU A 289 22.20 28.51 26.87
CA LEU A 289 21.23 28.92 27.88
C LEU A 289 20.06 29.70 27.27
N ASP A 290 20.35 30.62 26.35
CA ASP A 290 19.32 31.40 25.64
C ASP A 290 18.44 30.48 24.78
N ARG A 291 19.02 29.54 24.03
CA ARG A 291 18.25 28.54 23.25
C ARG A 291 17.42 27.59 24.10
N ALA A 292 17.73 27.43 25.38
CA ALA A 292 16.94 26.62 26.30
C ALA A 292 15.85 27.44 27.00
N ASP A 293 15.70 28.72 26.66
CA ASP A 293 14.85 29.70 27.36
C ASP A 293 15.11 29.74 28.88
N ALA A 294 16.29 29.31 29.33
CA ALA A 294 16.61 29.23 30.76
C ALA A 294 16.55 30.59 31.49
N PRO A 295 16.80 31.76 30.86
CA PRO A 295 16.63 33.04 31.54
C PRO A 295 15.15 33.45 31.72
N VAL A 296 14.24 32.88 30.93
CA VAL A 296 12.82 33.29 30.85
C VAL A 296 11.90 32.24 31.51
N ASP A 297 12.21 30.96 31.35
CA ASP A 297 11.44 29.82 31.87
C ASP A 297 12.12 29.21 33.12
N VAL A 298 11.45 29.36 34.27
CA VAL A 298 11.92 28.88 35.58
C VAL A 298 12.08 27.36 35.61
N ASP A 299 11.22 26.61 34.90
CA ASP A 299 11.28 25.14 34.89
C ASP A 299 12.48 24.64 34.06
N GLN A 300 12.80 25.32 32.96
CA GLN A 300 14.03 25.03 32.19
C GLN A 300 15.28 25.42 32.97
N ALA A 301 15.27 26.57 33.65
CA ALA A 301 16.37 26.98 34.53
C ALA A 301 16.64 25.93 35.62
N LEU A 302 15.58 25.46 36.29
CA LEU A 302 15.68 24.41 37.30
C LEU A 302 16.15 23.07 36.72
N ALA A 303 15.70 22.71 35.51
CA ALA A 303 16.16 21.50 34.83
C ALA A 303 17.67 21.57 34.49
N VAL A 304 18.14 22.71 33.99
CA VAL A 304 19.56 22.97 33.72
C VAL A 304 20.36 22.88 35.02
N VAL A 305 19.93 23.55 36.10
CA VAL A 305 20.61 23.55 37.40
C VAL A 305 20.66 22.15 38.00
N ARG A 306 19.53 21.42 38.07
CA ARG A 306 19.49 20.03 38.60
C ARG A 306 20.46 19.13 37.85
N ARG A 307 20.48 19.22 36.52
CA ARG A 307 21.37 18.42 35.68
C ARG A 307 22.83 18.79 35.87
N THR A 308 23.13 20.09 35.95
CA THR A 308 24.47 20.62 36.18
C THR A 308 25.01 20.18 37.55
N MET A 309 24.19 20.30 38.60
CA MET A 309 24.50 19.82 39.96
C MET A 309 24.73 18.32 39.99
N SER A 310 23.89 17.52 39.32
CA SER A 310 24.07 16.06 39.25
C SER A 310 25.43 15.64 38.67
N HIS A 311 26.00 16.45 37.78
CA HIS A 311 27.29 16.16 37.14
C HIS A 311 28.50 16.77 37.85
N MET A 312 28.38 17.98 38.42
CA MET A 312 29.49 18.64 39.10
C MET A 312 29.68 18.17 40.54
N GLN A 313 28.62 17.67 41.18
CA GLN A 313 28.64 17.32 42.59
C GLN A 313 28.41 15.83 42.89
N ALA A 314 28.46 14.89 41.94
CA ALA A 314 28.33 13.45 42.28
C ALA A 314 29.31 12.97 43.38
N GLY A 315 30.45 13.64 43.56
CA GLY A 315 31.38 13.41 44.68
C GLY A 315 31.22 14.32 45.91
N GLN A 316 30.46 15.42 45.83
CA GLN A 316 30.23 16.38 46.92
C GLN A 316 28.81 16.28 47.52
N LEU A 317 27.80 15.90 46.73
CA LEU A 317 26.44 15.55 47.17
C LEU A 317 26.42 14.30 48.06
N GLY A 318 27.38 13.39 47.92
CA GLY A 318 27.55 12.29 48.87
C GLY A 318 28.12 12.72 50.23
N ARG A 319 28.57 13.97 50.36
CA ARG A 319 29.16 14.55 51.58
C ARG A 319 28.38 15.74 52.15
N LEU A 320 27.35 16.21 51.44
CA LEU A 320 26.45 17.24 51.93
C LEU A 320 25.52 16.60 52.95
N ASN A 321 25.47 17.17 54.14
CA ASN A 321 24.47 16.78 55.12
C ASN A 321 23.14 17.34 54.65
N TYR A 322 22.24 16.48 54.18
CA TYR A 322 20.92 16.88 53.67
C TYR A 322 19.99 17.42 54.79
N GLU A 323 20.41 17.31 56.05
CA GLU A 323 19.77 17.95 57.19
C GLU A 323 20.07 19.47 57.27
N ASP A 324 21.13 19.95 56.62
CA ASP A 324 21.49 21.37 56.55
C ASP A 324 20.94 22.02 55.28
N VAL A 325 19.64 22.33 55.32
CA VAL A 325 18.90 22.97 54.23
C VAL A 325 19.52 24.32 53.86
N ASP A 326 20.03 25.07 54.83
CA ASP A 326 20.67 26.37 54.61
C ASP A 326 22.05 26.24 53.96
N GLY A 327 22.81 25.18 54.24
CA GLY A 327 24.06 24.85 53.55
C GLY A 327 23.86 24.46 52.09
N VAL A 328 22.80 23.71 51.78
CA VAL A 328 22.40 23.37 50.40
C VAL A 328 21.88 24.59 49.65
N VAL A 329 21.05 25.42 50.29
CA VAL A 329 20.56 26.67 49.69
C VAL A 329 21.71 27.66 49.49
N ASN A 330 22.65 27.81 50.44
CA ASN A 330 23.81 28.69 50.27
C ASN A 330 24.82 28.19 49.22
N THR A 331 24.92 26.88 48.95
CA THR A 331 25.75 26.38 47.83
C THR A 331 25.07 26.58 46.47
N VAL A 332 23.74 26.55 46.42
CA VAL A 332 22.95 26.94 45.23
C VAL A 332 22.96 28.47 45.04
N VAL A 333 22.92 29.23 46.13
CA VAL A 333 22.89 30.70 46.15
C VAL A 333 24.29 31.31 46.05
N SER A 334 25.39 30.63 46.38
CA SER A 334 26.76 31.15 46.16
C SER A 334 27.22 31.15 44.70
N LEU A 335 26.42 30.55 43.80
CA LEU A 335 26.45 30.87 42.37
C LEU A 335 25.89 32.28 42.05
N SER A 336 25.50 33.07 43.06
CA SER A 336 24.97 34.43 42.90
C SER A 336 25.98 35.49 42.46
N ALA A 337 27.29 35.25 42.59
CA ALA A 337 28.29 36.11 41.94
C ALA A 337 28.16 36.07 40.40
N LEU A 338 27.67 34.94 39.87
CA LEU A 338 27.20 34.79 38.48
C LEU A 338 25.81 35.42 38.30
N GLN A 339 24.88 35.28 39.27
CA GLN A 339 23.58 35.96 39.19
C GLN A 339 23.65 37.48 39.18
N GLN A 340 24.63 38.14 39.82
CA GLN A 340 24.71 39.61 39.79
C GLN A 340 25.12 40.13 38.40
N LYS A 341 26.14 39.53 37.77
CA LYS A 341 26.52 39.85 36.38
C LYS A 341 25.47 39.42 35.36
N VAL A 342 24.81 38.28 35.59
CA VAL A 342 23.72 37.79 34.75
C VAL A 342 22.46 38.62 34.95
N ARG A 343 22.14 39.11 36.15
CA ARG A 343 21.05 40.07 36.40
C ARG A 343 21.31 41.41 35.74
N GLN A 344 22.54 41.93 35.84
CA GLN A 344 22.89 43.20 35.21
C GLN A 344 22.83 43.12 33.67
N ARG A 345 23.24 41.99 33.08
CA ARG A 345 23.04 41.71 31.64
C ARG A 345 21.58 41.40 31.29
N LEU A 346 20.83 40.73 32.15
CA LEU A 346 19.39 40.46 31.95
C LEU A 346 18.56 41.72 32.05
N GLU A 347 18.97 42.72 32.84
CA GLU A 347 18.32 44.02 32.89
C GLU A 347 18.57 44.83 31.61
N GLN A 348 19.81 44.82 31.09
CA GLN A 348 20.14 45.40 29.79
C GLN A 348 19.42 44.68 28.63
N GLN A 349 19.40 43.35 28.65
CA GLN A 349 18.66 42.57 27.67
C GLN A 349 17.14 42.72 27.84
N ARG A 350 16.61 42.90 29.06
CA ARG A 350 15.17 43.17 29.24
C ARG A 350 14.75 44.50 28.63
N THR A 351 15.59 45.53 28.69
CA THR A 351 15.30 46.80 28.03
C THR A 351 15.36 46.68 26.51
N GLU A 352 16.35 45.96 25.97
CA GLU A 352 16.46 45.69 24.53
C GLU A 352 15.30 44.80 24.04
N VAL A 353 14.97 43.74 24.76
CA VAL A 353 13.85 42.83 24.46
C VAL A 353 12.50 43.53 24.62
N GLN A 354 12.35 44.50 25.52
CA GLN A 354 11.11 45.32 25.59
C GLN A 354 10.98 46.26 24.39
N GLU A 355 12.08 46.80 23.89
CA GLU A 355 12.08 47.63 22.67
C GLU A 355 11.81 46.77 21.43
N GLU A 356 12.40 45.58 21.35
CA GLU A 356 12.14 44.59 20.30
C GLU A 356 10.71 44.05 20.37
N LEU A 357 10.15 43.79 21.55
CA LEU A 357 8.74 43.40 21.73
C LEU A 357 7.80 44.51 21.25
N ARG A 358 8.09 45.77 21.56
CA ARG A 358 7.28 46.91 21.07
C ARG A 358 7.44 47.14 19.56
N ALA A 359 8.56 46.76 18.97
CA ALA A 359 8.76 46.79 17.52
C ALA A 359 8.04 45.60 16.85
N ALA A 360 8.09 44.42 17.46
CA ALA A 360 7.41 43.22 17.00
C ALA A 360 5.89 43.32 17.15
N GLU A 361 5.38 43.96 18.20
CA GLU A 361 3.94 44.26 18.35
C GLU A 361 3.46 45.19 17.25
N ARG A 362 4.24 46.23 16.91
CA ARG A 362 3.92 47.13 15.79
C ARG A 362 3.99 46.42 14.42
N ALA A 363 4.96 45.53 14.22
CA ALA A 363 5.04 44.72 13.01
C ALA A 363 3.88 43.72 12.91
N ALA A 364 3.49 43.10 14.02
CA ALA A 364 2.36 42.17 14.08
C ALA A 364 1.01 42.88 13.92
N GLU A 365 0.87 44.12 14.37
CA GLU A 365 -0.29 44.97 14.08
C GLU A 365 -0.36 45.32 12.58
N GLN A 366 0.77 45.68 11.96
CA GLN A 366 0.84 45.92 10.52
C GLN A 366 0.48 44.67 9.70
N GLU A 367 1.03 43.50 10.05
CA GLU A 367 0.69 42.24 9.39
C GLU A 367 -0.78 41.86 9.58
N ARG A 368 -1.38 42.19 10.75
CA ARG A 368 -2.81 41.97 10.98
C ARG A 368 -3.68 42.90 10.13
N ASP A 369 -3.29 44.16 10.00
CA ASP A 369 -4.02 45.12 9.17
C ASP A 369 -3.91 44.73 7.68
N GLU A 370 -2.73 44.34 7.21
CA GLU A 370 -2.52 43.80 5.85
C GLU A 370 -3.32 42.51 5.59
N ALA A 371 -3.39 41.60 6.58
CA ALA A 371 -4.20 40.39 6.46
C ALA A 371 -5.70 40.67 6.46
N VAL A 372 -6.16 41.69 7.20
CA VAL A 372 -7.56 42.13 7.19
C VAL A 372 -7.91 42.78 5.84
N GLU A 373 -7.00 43.58 5.26
CA GLU A 373 -7.17 44.14 3.92
C GLU A 373 -7.19 43.06 2.83
N ALA A 374 -6.29 42.07 2.90
CA ALA A 374 -6.27 40.94 1.98
C ALA A 374 -7.55 40.08 2.08
N LEU A 375 -8.07 39.85 3.29
CA LEU A 375 -9.35 39.16 3.48
C LEU A 375 -10.53 40.00 2.99
N ALA A 376 -10.43 41.34 3.04
CA ALA A 376 -11.45 42.21 2.47
C ALA A 376 -11.44 42.15 0.93
N SER A 377 -10.26 42.18 0.29
CA SER A 377 -10.14 42.05 -1.17
C SER A 377 -10.62 40.68 -1.66
N GLU A 378 -10.27 39.58 -0.97
CA GLU A 378 -10.79 38.24 -1.31
C GLU A 378 -12.32 38.14 -1.19
N ARG A 379 -12.92 38.85 -0.22
CA ARG A 379 -14.39 38.90 -0.08
C ARG A 379 -15.04 39.69 -1.21
N GLU A 380 -14.39 40.72 -1.74
CA GLU A 380 -14.88 41.46 -2.91
C GLU A 380 -14.76 40.64 -4.19
N GLU A 381 -13.64 39.96 -4.41
CA GLU A 381 -13.47 39.04 -5.55
C GLU A 381 -14.48 37.89 -5.52
N ARG A 382 -14.75 37.31 -4.34
CA ARG A 382 -15.79 36.28 -4.21
C ARG A 382 -17.18 36.80 -4.53
N LYS A 383 -17.51 38.03 -4.11
CA LYS A 383 -18.79 38.66 -4.47
C LYS A 383 -18.89 38.90 -5.97
N GLN A 384 -17.80 39.28 -6.63
CA GLN A 384 -17.77 39.44 -8.10
C GLN A 384 -17.96 38.09 -8.80
N LEU A 385 -17.27 37.04 -8.38
CA LEU A 385 -17.42 35.69 -8.93
C LEU A 385 -18.82 35.11 -8.69
N ASP A 386 -19.42 35.38 -7.54
CA ASP A 386 -20.78 34.92 -7.25
C ASP A 386 -21.81 35.69 -8.09
N ALA A 387 -21.60 37.00 -8.33
CA ALA A 387 -22.43 37.77 -9.26
C ALA A 387 -22.29 37.31 -10.73
N GLU A 388 -21.08 36.95 -11.17
CA GLU A 388 -20.86 36.36 -12.50
C GLU A 388 -21.57 35.01 -12.65
N ARG A 389 -21.51 34.16 -11.61
CA ARG A 389 -22.22 32.87 -11.59
C ARG A 389 -23.73 33.02 -11.62
N GLU A 390 -24.28 34.05 -10.95
CA GLU A 390 -25.70 34.35 -11.04
C GLU A 390 -26.10 34.78 -12.46
N GLN A 391 -25.31 35.64 -13.11
CA GLN A 391 -25.53 36.01 -14.51
C GLN A 391 -25.43 34.81 -15.48
N GLU A 392 -24.51 33.87 -15.24
CA GLU A 392 -24.44 32.64 -16.04
C GLU A 392 -25.65 31.72 -15.83
N ARG A 393 -26.17 31.65 -14.60
CA ARG A 393 -27.41 30.89 -14.31
C ARG A 393 -28.62 31.51 -14.99
N GLU A 394 -28.77 32.83 -14.95
CA GLU A 394 -29.85 33.54 -15.63
C GLU A 394 -29.79 33.30 -17.15
N ARG A 395 -28.60 33.40 -17.77
CA ARG A 395 -28.40 33.09 -19.20
C ARG A 395 -28.74 31.63 -19.53
N PHE A 396 -28.41 30.70 -18.65
CA PHE A 396 -28.72 29.29 -18.84
C PHE A 396 -30.23 29.01 -18.70
N GLU A 397 -30.89 29.67 -17.75
CA GLU A 397 -32.34 29.59 -17.59
C GLU A 397 -33.09 30.19 -18.78
N GLU A 398 -32.62 31.33 -19.32
CA GLU A 398 -33.14 31.92 -20.55
C GLU A 398 -32.99 31.00 -21.76
N LEU A 399 -31.80 30.40 -21.96
CA LEU A 399 -31.56 29.41 -23.01
C LEU A 399 -32.48 28.19 -22.86
N THR A 400 -32.66 27.71 -21.63
CA THR A 400 -33.55 26.57 -21.34
C THR A 400 -35.01 26.91 -21.60
N ARG A 401 -35.43 28.15 -21.31
CA ARG A 401 -36.78 28.64 -21.61
C ARG A 401 -37.02 28.75 -23.11
N GLN A 402 -36.06 29.30 -23.86
CA GLN A 402 -36.13 29.36 -25.33
C GLN A 402 -36.23 27.96 -25.96
N LEU A 403 -35.47 26.99 -25.44
CA LEU A 403 -35.55 25.59 -25.89
C LEU A 403 -36.92 24.96 -25.60
N ARG A 404 -37.52 25.23 -24.44
CA ARG A 404 -38.87 24.75 -24.11
C ARG A 404 -39.92 25.38 -25.02
N GLU A 405 -39.85 26.68 -25.25
CA GLU A 405 -40.76 27.40 -26.15
C GLU A 405 -40.65 26.88 -27.60
N GLN A 406 -39.43 26.56 -28.08
CA GLN A 406 -39.26 25.93 -29.40
C GLN A 406 -39.84 24.51 -29.48
N VAL A 407 -39.72 23.73 -28.41
CA VAL A 407 -40.31 22.38 -28.35
C VAL A 407 -41.83 22.44 -28.29
N GLU A 408 -42.39 23.35 -27.50
CA GLU A 408 -43.84 23.57 -27.42
C GLU A 408 -44.43 24.08 -28.74
N ALA A 409 -43.74 25.02 -29.42
CA ALA A 409 -44.13 25.46 -30.76
C ALA A 409 -44.12 24.31 -31.77
N ALA A 410 -43.06 23.49 -31.79
CA ALA A 410 -42.98 22.32 -32.67
C ALA A 410 -44.04 21.25 -32.36
N GLN A 411 -44.48 21.14 -31.09
CA GLN A 411 -45.59 20.27 -30.71
C GLN A 411 -46.94 20.83 -31.16
N ALA A 412 -47.17 22.13 -30.99
CA ALA A 412 -48.38 22.81 -31.47
C ALA A 412 -48.54 22.68 -33.00
N ASP A 413 -47.45 22.86 -33.76
CA ASP A 413 -47.45 22.69 -35.22
C ASP A 413 -47.81 21.25 -35.63
N ARG A 414 -47.29 20.25 -34.88
CA ARG A 414 -47.65 18.84 -35.11
C ARG A 414 -49.11 18.55 -34.79
N GLU A 415 -49.68 19.18 -33.76
CA GLU A 415 -51.09 19.02 -33.45
C GLU A 415 -52.01 19.73 -34.45
N ALA A 416 -51.61 20.91 -34.93
CA ALA A 416 -52.30 21.62 -36.00
C ALA A 416 -52.33 20.77 -37.29
N ALA A 417 -51.19 20.23 -37.71
CA ALA A 417 -51.11 19.34 -38.88
C ALA A 417 -51.98 18.07 -38.73
N LYS A 418 -52.10 17.53 -37.51
CA LYS A 418 -53.00 16.40 -37.24
C LYS A 418 -54.48 16.78 -37.33
N ARG A 419 -54.85 17.99 -36.89
CA ARG A 419 -56.23 18.49 -36.99
C ARG A 419 -56.60 18.76 -38.45
N GLU A 420 -55.71 19.37 -39.23
CA GLU A 420 -55.91 19.58 -40.67
C GLU A 420 -56.05 18.25 -41.42
N ALA A 421 -55.22 17.26 -41.12
CA ALA A 421 -55.36 15.92 -41.70
C ALA A 421 -56.68 15.23 -41.30
N ALA A 422 -57.14 15.41 -40.06
CA ALA A 422 -58.41 14.87 -39.60
C ALA A 422 -59.63 15.57 -40.26
N GLU A 423 -59.55 16.87 -40.51
CA GLU A 423 -60.59 17.60 -41.24
C GLU A 423 -60.62 17.23 -42.71
N GLN A 424 -59.46 17.04 -43.37
CA GLN A 424 -59.40 16.53 -44.74
C GLN A 424 -60.05 15.14 -44.86
N ILE A 425 -59.85 14.27 -43.87
CA ILE A 425 -60.50 12.95 -43.82
C ILE A 425 -62.02 13.08 -43.62
N LYS A 426 -62.49 14.04 -42.82
CA LYS A 426 -63.93 14.30 -42.67
C LYS A 426 -64.57 14.84 -43.94
N VAL A 427 -63.92 15.79 -44.62
CA VAL A 427 -64.39 16.35 -45.91
C VAL A 427 -64.47 15.25 -46.98
N LEU A 428 -63.49 14.33 -47.02
CA LEU A 428 -63.53 13.18 -47.95
C LEU A 428 -64.65 12.19 -47.59
N ARG A 429 -64.97 12.03 -46.30
CA ARG A 429 -66.06 11.16 -45.84
C ARG A 429 -67.43 11.75 -46.14
N GLU A 430 -67.61 13.04 -45.92
CA GLU A 430 -68.85 13.77 -46.23
C GLU A 430 -69.08 13.87 -47.74
N ALA A 431 -68.04 14.06 -48.55
CA ALA A 431 -68.12 13.95 -50.01
C ALA A 431 -68.51 12.53 -50.47
N GLY A 432 -68.03 11.50 -49.76
CA GLY A 432 -68.43 10.11 -49.97
C GLY A 432 -69.91 9.86 -49.64
N GLU A 433 -70.40 10.40 -48.52
CA GLU A 433 -71.78 10.24 -48.07
C GLU A 433 -72.79 11.06 -48.90
N GLN A 434 -72.40 12.24 -49.41
CA GLN A 434 -73.19 13.03 -50.36
C GLN A 434 -73.28 12.35 -51.73
N SER A 435 -72.21 11.67 -52.18
CA SER A 435 -72.25 10.88 -53.41
C SER A 435 -73.13 9.62 -53.29
N ALA A 436 -73.21 9.04 -52.09
CA ALA A 436 -74.02 7.84 -51.82
C ALA A 436 -75.53 8.14 -51.69
N THR A 437 -75.88 9.34 -51.27
CA THR A 437 -77.28 9.79 -51.13
C THR A 437 -77.85 10.28 -52.46
N LEU A 438 -77.08 11.01 -53.28
CA LEU A 438 -77.46 11.34 -54.66
C LEU A 438 -77.63 10.08 -55.54
N ALA A 439 -76.81 9.04 -55.33
CA ALA A 439 -76.92 7.77 -56.04
C ALA A 439 -78.11 6.88 -55.60
N ALA A 440 -78.83 7.24 -54.52
CA ALA A 440 -80.00 6.49 -54.05
C ALA A 440 -81.31 7.03 -54.65
N GLU A 441 -81.39 8.35 -54.90
CA GLU A 441 -82.57 9.02 -55.45
C GLU A 441 -82.68 8.85 -56.98
N ASP A 442 -81.55 8.82 -57.70
CA ASP A 442 -81.52 8.57 -59.16
C ASP A 442 -81.89 7.12 -59.54
N ARG A 443 -81.73 6.15 -58.62
CA ARG A 443 -82.03 4.72 -58.86
C ARG A 443 -83.51 4.36 -58.85
N GLN A 444 -84.40 5.26 -58.41
CA GLN A 444 -85.84 5.05 -58.49
C GLN A 444 -86.43 5.56 -59.81
N ALA A 445 -85.89 6.64 -60.38
CA ALA A 445 -86.36 7.21 -61.65
C ALA A 445 -85.86 6.43 -62.89
N GLU A 446 -84.67 5.80 -62.82
CA GLU A 446 -84.07 5.09 -63.97
C GLU A 446 -84.64 3.67 -64.21
N ARG A 447 -85.34 3.06 -63.25
CA ARG A 447 -85.90 1.70 -63.40
C ARG A 447 -87.03 1.62 -64.42
N GLU A 448 -87.73 2.70 -64.67
CA GLU A 448 -88.87 2.73 -65.60
C GLU A 448 -88.45 3.08 -67.04
N ALA A 449 -87.30 3.72 -67.23
CA ALA A 449 -86.78 4.12 -68.55
C ALA A 449 -85.77 3.12 -69.16
N ALA A 450 -85.13 2.28 -68.33
CA ALA A 450 -84.05 1.37 -68.74
C ALA A 450 -84.49 0.06 -69.43
N GLU A 451 -85.77 -0.32 -69.35
CA GLU A 451 -86.27 -1.61 -69.87
C GLU A 451 -86.31 -1.67 -71.41
N GLN A 452 -86.36 -0.51 -72.08
CA GLN A 452 -86.48 -0.45 -73.55
C GLN A 452 -85.16 -0.20 -74.28
N ARG A 453 -84.12 0.34 -73.61
CA ARG A 453 -82.83 0.65 -74.23
C ARG A 453 -81.77 -0.45 -74.03
N SER A 454 -81.92 -1.30 -73.01
CA SER A 454 -80.96 -2.39 -72.71
C SER A 454 -80.88 -3.51 -73.77
N LYS A 455 -81.89 -3.65 -74.64
CA LYS A 455 -81.89 -4.72 -75.67
C LYS A 455 -80.97 -4.44 -76.87
N ARG A 456 -80.49 -3.21 -77.07
CA ARG A 456 -79.68 -2.84 -78.25
C ARG A 456 -78.21 -2.53 -77.94
N ASP A 457 -77.88 -2.10 -76.73
CA ASP A 457 -76.50 -1.74 -76.37
C ASP A 457 -75.73 -2.87 -75.65
N ALA A 458 -76.43 -3.90 -75.13
CA ALA A 458 -75.81 -5.06 -74.47
C ALA A 458 -74.90 -5.90 -75.39
N LYS A 459 -75.19 -5.99 -76.69
CA LYS A 459 -74.34 -6.73 -77.64
C LYS A 459 -73.05 -6.02 -78.05
N ARG A 460 -72.93 -4.71 -77.81
CA ARG A 460 -71.74 -3.92 -78.21
C ARG A 460 -70.75 -3.69 -77.08
N LEU A 461 -71.18 -3.86 -75.82
CA LEU A 461 -70.33 -3.66 -74.64
C LEU A 461 -69.72 -4.97 -74.11
N ASP A 462 -70.34 -6.14 -74.35
CA ASP A 462 -69.76 -7.44 -73.95
C ASP A 462 -68.45 -7.74 -74.71
N ASP A 463 -68.39 -7.44 -76.02
CA ASP A 463 -67.19 -7.67 -76.83
C ASP A 463 -66.01 -6.73 -76.47
N ALA A 464 -66.30 -5.54 -75.93
CA ALA A 464 -65.29 -4.55 -75.53
C ALA A 464 -64.77 -4.76 -74.09
N VAL A 465 -65.58 -5.34 -73.21
CA VAL A 465 -65.20 -5.61 -71.81
C VAL A 465 -64.36 -6.88 -71.68
N GLU A 466 -64.54 -7.90 -72.54
CA GLU A 466 -63.67 -9.09 -72.52
C GLU A 466 -62.23 -8.79 -72.95
N GLN A 467 -62.03 -7.90 -73.94
CA GLN A 467 -60.68 -7.52 -74.40
C GLN A 467 -59.88 -6.79 -73.31
N ILE A 468 -60.50 -5.82 -72.61
CA ILE A 468 -59.83 -5.06 -71.54
C ILE A 468 -59.55 -5.94 -70.30
N ARG A 469 -60.40 -6.93 -70.02
CA ARG A 469 -60.26 -7.82 -68.86
C ARG A 469 -59.20 -8.91 -69.07
N ALA A 470 -58.93 -9.29 -70.31
CA ALA A 470 -57.83 -10.19 -70.67
C ALA A 470 -56.46 -9.48 -70.59
N GLU A 471 -56.38 -8.25 -71.10
CA GLU A 471 -55.15 -7.44 -71.07
C GLU A 471 -54.75 -7.01 -69.64
N ALA A 472 -55.71 -6.63 -68.80
CA ALA A 472 -55.44 -6.27 -67.41
C ALA A 472 -54.99 -7.47 -66.55
N LYS A 473 -55.48 -8.69 -66.85
CA LYS A 473 -55.02 -9.91 -66.16
C LYS A 473 -53.60 -10.29 -66.56
N GLN A 474 -53.23 -10.15 -67.83
CA GLN A 474 -51.87 -10.43 -68.31
C GLN A 474 -50.83 -9.45 -67.74
N GLN A 475 -51.16 -8.16 -67.64
CA GLN A 475 -50.24 -7.16 -67.08
C GLN A 475 -50.05 -7.30 -65.56
N LEU A 476 -51.09 -7.68 -64.82
CA LEU A 476 -50.96 -7.96 -63.38
C LEU A 476 -50.22 -9.27 -63.09
N THR A 477 -50.37 -10.30 -63.91
CA THR A 477 -49.56 -11.53 -63.77
C THR A 477 -48.10 -11.30 -64.14
N GLU A 478 -47.80 -10.54 -65.20
CA GLU A 478 -46.41 -10.21 -65.55
C GLU A 478 -45.73 -9.33 -64.48
N GLN A 479 -46.43 -8.36 -63.88
CA GLN A 479 -45.86 -7.55 -62.82
C GLN A 479 -45.70 -8.33 -61.50
N ALA A 480 -46.62 -9.23 -61.17
CA ALA A 480 -46.49 -10.12 -60.02
C ALA A 480 -45.35 -11.15 -60.20
N GLU A 481 -45.16 -11.67 -61.42
CA GLU A 481 -44.06 -12.58 -61.74
C GLU A 481 -42.70 -11.86 -61.75
N ARG A 482 -42.61 -10.63 -62.29
CA ARG A 482 -41.39 -9.82 -62.20
C ARG A 482 -41.04 -9.46 -60.76
N GLY A 483 -42.02 -9.07 -59.95
CA GLY A 483 -41.82 -8.80 -58.52
C GLY A 483 -41.40 -10.05 -57.72
N ALA A 484 -42.00 -11.21 -58.00
CA ALA A 484 -41.62 -12.46 -57.34
C ALA A 484 -40.24 -12.99 -57.77
N VAL A 485 -39.83 -12.76 -59.02
CA VAL A 485 -38.49 -13.11 -59.51
C VAL A 485 -37.43 -12.17 -58.91
N GLU A 486 -37.71 -10.88 -58.77
CA GLU A 486 -36.80 -9.93 -58.12
C GLU A 486 -36.67 -10.20 -56.62
N GLN A 487 -37.77 -10.46 -55.91
CA GLN A 487 -37.71 -10.85 -54.49
C GLN A 487 -36.93 -12.15 -54.27
N LYS A 488 -37.12 -13.16 -55.13
CA LYS A 488 -36.33 -14.40 -55.06
C LYS A 488 -34.86 -14.17 -55.38
N ARG A 489 -34.52 -13.25 -56.29
CA ARG A 489 -33.12 -12.85 -56.55
C ARG A 489 -32.50 -12.17 -55.34
N PHE A 490 -33.20 -11.23 -54.70
CA PHE A 490 -32.72 -10.56 -53.48
C PHE A 490 -32.57 -11.54 -52.30
N GLU A 491 -33.49 -12.49 -52.12
CA GLU A 491 -33.32 -13.53 -51.10
C GLU A 491 -32.15 -14.47 -51.39
N GLN A 492 -31.92 -14.81 -52.66
CA GLN A 492 -30.77 -15.63 -53.06
C GLN A 492 -29.45 -14.89 -52.90
N GLU A 493 -29.38 -13.59 -53.21
CA GLU A 493 -28.22 -12.74 -52.97
C GLU A 493 -27.94 -12.56 -51.47
N LEU A 494 -28.97 -12.34 -50.65
CA LEU A 494 -28.81 -12.28 -49.19
C LEU A 494 -28.36 -13.63 -48.60
N LYS A 495 -28.85 -14.75 -49.13
CA LYS A 495 -28.39 -16.08 -48.72
C LYS A 495 -26.94 -16.35 -49.17
N ARG A 496 -26.55 -15.90 -50.37
CA ARG A 496 -25.17 -15.99 -50.86
C ARG A 496 -24.23 -15.12 -50.02
N LEU A 497 -24.56 -13.86 -49.77
CA LEU A 497 -23.76 -12.96 -48.95
C LEU A 497 -23.64 -13.44 -47.50
N ARG A 498 -24.70 -14.03 -46.92
CA ARG A 498 -24.60 -14.67 -45.59
C ARG A 498 -23.75 -15.93 -45.62
N ALA A 499 -23.86 -16.76 -46.66
CA ALA A 499 -23.02 -17.96 -46.80
C ALA A 499 -21.54 -17.61 -47.06
N GLU A 500 -21.25 -16.55 -47.81
CA GLU A 500 -19.90 -16.03 -48.04
C GLU A 500 -19.32 -15.39 -46.77
N ALA A 501 -20.13 -14.65 -46.01
CA ALA A 501 -19.71 -14.09 -44.72
C ALA A 501 -19.44 -15.19 -43.68
N GLU A 502 -20.26 -16.24 -43.62
CA GLU A 502 -20.03 -17.38 -42.71
C GLU A 502 -18.84 -18.23 -43.17
N ARG A 503 -18.62 -18.42 -44.48
CA ARG A 503 -17.40 -19.06 -45.00
C ARG A 503 -16.14 -18.24 -44.71
N ALA A 504 -16.20 -16.92 -44.87
CA ALA A 504 -15.08 -16.04 -44.55
C ALA A 504 -14.77 -16.05 -43.04
N LYS A 505 -15.79 -16.13 -42.18
CA LYS A 505 -15.60 -16.30 -40.73
C LYS A 505 -15.03 -17.67 -40.40
N SER A 506 -15.54 -18.76 -40.96
CA SER A 506 -15.02 -20.10 -40.70
C SER A 506 -13.58 -20.28 -41.18
N GLU A 507 -13.24 -19.71 -42.35
CA GLU A 507 -11.86 -19.72 -42.86
C GLU A 507 -10.92 -18.84 -42.02
N ALA A 508 -11.40 -17.71 -41.50
CA ALA A 508 -10.61 -16.87 -40.59
C ALA A 508 -10.38 -17.56 -39.23
N VAL A 509 -11.38 -18.26 -38.71
CA VAL A 509 -11.28 -19.05 -37.48
C VAL A 509 -10.36 -20.24 -37.68
N GLU A 510 -10.49 -21.01 -38.76
CA GLU A 510 -9.58 -22.14 -39.04
C GLU A 510 -8.13 -21.69 -39.26
N ARG A 511 -7.89 -20.55 -39.92
CA ARG A 511 -6.52 -20.00 -40.06
C ARG A 511 -5.97 -19.55 -38.72
N ALA A 512 -6.78 -18.90 -37.88
CA ALA A 512 -6.38 -18.49 -36.54
C ALA A 512 -6.09 -19.70 -35.63
N GLU A 513 -6.89 -20.78 -35.71
CA GLU A 513 -6.68 -22.01 -34.95
C GLU A 513 -5.45 -22.78 -35.43
N ARG A 514 -5.19 -22.86 -36.74
CA ARG A 514 -3.96 -23.47 -37.29
C ARG A 514 -2.72 -22.68 -36.90
N GLU A 515 -2.75 -21.36 -37.00
CA GLU A 515 -1.63 -20.52 -36.54
C GLU A 515 -1.41 -20.60 -35.02
N ALA A 516 -2.49 -20.68 -34.23
CA ALA A 516 -2.38 -20.87 -32.78
C ALA A 516 -1.82 -22.25 -32.42
N ALA A 517 -2.22 -23.30 -33.13
CA ALA A 517 -1.70 -24.65 -32.94
C ALA A 517 -0.23 -24.77 -33.35
N GLU A 518 0.18 -24.14 -34.46
CA GLU A 518 1.58 -24.11 -34.90
C GLU A 518 2.47 -23.29 -33.95
N ARG A 519 1.98 -22.15 -33.45
CA ARG A 519 2.70 -21.36 -32.43
C ARG A 519 2.81 -22.13 -31.10
N GLY A 520 1.74 -22.79 -30.67
CA GLY A 520 1.76 -23.64 -29.47
C GLY A 520 2.74 -24.82 -29.59
N ALA A 521 2.80 -25.49 -30.75
CA ALA A 521 3.75 -26.57 -30.99
C ALA A 521 5.22 -26.08 -31.08
N ALA A 522 5.44 -24.88 -31.63
CA ALA A 522 6.76 -24.26 -31.68
C ALA A 522 7.25 -23.81 -30.29
N GLU A 523 6.34 -23.28 -29.46
CA GLU A 523 6.63 -22.88 -28.08
C GLU A 523 6.92 -24.08 -27.18
N GLN A 524 6.16 -25.18 -27.31
CA GLN A 524 6.44 -26.42 -26.58
C GLN A 524 7.83 -27.00 -26.92
N LYS A 525 8.21 -27.00 -28.20
CA LYS A 525 9.56 -27.44 -28.62
C LYS A 525 10.67 -26.54 -28.06
N ARG A 526 10.44 -25.23 -27.98
CA ARG A 526 11.38 -24.28 -27.36
C ARG A 526 11.51 -24.52 -25.86
N PHE A 527 10.40 -24.74 -25.16
CA PHE A 527 10.39 -25.10 -23.74
C PHE A 527 11.13 -26.41 -23.46
N GLU A 528 10.93 -27.44 -24.30
CA GLU A 528 11.65 -28.71 -24.15
C GLU A 528 13.16 -28.56 -24.39
N GLN A 529 13.56 -27.71 -25.34
CA GLN A 529 14.98 -27.42 -25.59
C GLN A 529 15.61 -26.63 -24.44
N GLU A 530 14.90 -25.65 -23.87
CA GLU A 530 15.35 -24.90 -22.70
C GLU A 530 15.45 -25.80 -21.46
N LEU A 531 14.48 -26.69 -21.23
CA LEU A 531 14.55 -27.67 -20.13
C LEU A 531 15.73 -28.63 -20.28
N LYS A 532 16.04 -29.08 -21.51
CA LYS A 532 17.23 -29.91 -21.78
C LYS A 532 18.52 -29.14 -21.52
N ARG A 533 18.58 -27.86 -21.91
CA ARG A 533 19.74 -26.99 -21.67
C ARG A 533 19.94 -26.73 -20.17
N LEU A 534 18.89 -26.39 -19.43
CA LEU A 534 18.94 -26.17 -18.00
C LEU A 534 19.30 -27.44 -17.22
N ARG A 535 18.84 -28.63 -17.65
CA ARG A 535 19.29 -29.90 -17.08
C ARG A 535 20.78 -30.15 -17.34
N ALA A 536 21.28 -29.86 -18.54
CA ALA A 536 22.70 -30.01 -18.85
C ALA A 536 23.58 -29.02 -18.05
N GLU A 537 23.13 -27.78 -17.88
CA GLU A 537 23.80 -26.76 -17.05
C GLU A 537 23.77 -27.13 -15.57
N ALA A 538 22.66 -27.69 -15.06
CA ALA A 538 22.56 -28.18 -13.68
C ALA A 538 23.47 -29.38 -13.41
N GLU A 539 23.58 -30.33 -14.34
CA GLU A 539 24.50 -31.46 -14.20
C GLU A 539 25.97 -31.02 -14.27
N ARG A 540 26.31 -30.04 -15.12
CA ARG A 540 27.66 -29.43 -15.12
C ARG A 540 27.98 -28.69 -13.81
N ALA A 541 27.01 -27.95 -13.28
CA ALA A 541 27.17 -27.26 -11.99
C ALA A 541 27.34 -28.25 -10.83
N LYS A 542 26.65 -29.39 -10.86
CA LYS A 542 26.84 -30.47 -9.88
C LYS A 542 28.22 -31.11 -10.01
N SER A 543 28.68 -31.44 -11.22
CA SER A 543 30.02 -32.02 -11.40
C SER A 543 31.12 -31.06 -10.96
N GLU A 544 31.01 -29.77 -11.27
CA GLU A 544 31.96 -28.75 -10.81
C GLU A 544 31.94 -28.57 -9.28
N ALA A 545 30.77 -28.66 -8.64
CA ALA A 545 30.66 -28.59 -7.19
C ALA A 545 31.28 -29.82 -6.51
N VAL A 546 31.11 -31.01 -7.08
CA VAL A 546 31.74 -32.25 -6.59
C VAL A 546 33.26 -32.17 -6.75
N GLU A 547 33.77 -31.74 -7.91
CA GLU A 547 35.22 -31.57 -8.10
C GLU A 547 35.84 -30.54 -7.14
N ARG A 548 35.15 -29.43 -6.84
CA ARG A 548 35.62 -28.45 -5.84
C ARG A 548 35.63 -29.05 -4.44
N ALA A 549 34.58 -29.79 -4.06
CA ALA A 549 34.52 -30.46 -2.76
C ALA A 549 35.61 -31.52 -2.59
N GLU A 550 35.93 -32.26 -3.65
CA GLU A 550 37.01 -33.25 -3.64
C GLU A 550 38.40 -32.59 -3.53
N ARG A 551 38.62 -31.45 -4.22
CA ARG A 551 39.88 -30.68 -4.08
C ARG A 551 40.04 -30.10 -2.68
N GLU A 552 38.99 -29.51 -2.12
CA GLU A 552 39.03 -28.99 -0.74
C GLU A 552 39.23 -30.10 0.30
N ALA A 553 38.65 -31.28 0.08
CA ALA A 553 38.89 -32.44 0.94
C ALA A 553 40.33 -32.96 0.85
N ALA A 554 40.91 -32.98 -0.36
CA ALA A 554 42.29 -33.37 -0.58
C ALA A 554 43.29 -32.36 0.03
N GLU A 555 43.02 -31.06 -0.07
CA GLU A 555 43.83 -30.01 0.55
C GLU A 555 43.78 -30.07 2.08
N LYS A 556 42.60 -30.32 2.67
CA LYS A 556 42.47 -30.53 4.12
C LYS A 556 43.23 -31.76 4.59
N LEU A 557 43.12 -32.89 3.88
CA LEU A 557 43.88 -34.09 4.22
C LEU A 557 45.40 -33.88 4.08
N ALA A 558 45.85 -33.05 3.13
CA ALA A 558 47.27 -32.71 3.00
C ALA A 558 47.75 -31.78 4.13
N ALA A 559 46.93 -30.80 4.53
CA ALA A 559 47.21 -29.92 5.66
C ALA A 559 47.26 -30.67 6.99
N ASP A 560 46.28 -31.55 7.24
CA ASP A 560 46.21 -32.38 8.44
C ASP A 560 47.42 -33.32 8.55
N ARG A 561 47.90 -33.87 7.43
CA ARG A 561 49.12 -34.68 7.38
C ARG A 561 50.37 -33.86 7.70
N ALA A 562 50.47 -32.64 7.16
CA ALA A 562 51.60 -31.75 7.45
C ALA A 562 51.61 -31.29 8.92
N GLU A 563 50.44 -31.09 9.54
CA GLU A 563 50.33 -30.80 10.98
C GLU A 563 50.68 -32.01 11.84
N ALA A 564 50.23 -33.21 11.46
CA ALA A 564 50.60 -34.46 12.15
C ALA A 564 52.11 -34.74 12.09
N GLU A 565 52.77 -34.48 10.95
CA GLU A 565 54.22 -34.61 10.81
C GLU A 565 54.98 -33.62 11.69
N LYS A 566 54.50 -32.37 11.79
CA LYS A 566 55.08 -31.37 12.70
C LYS A 566 54.89 -31.76 14.17
N ALA A 567 53.74 -32.32 14.53
CA ALA A 567 53.47 -32.79 15.88
C ALA A 567 54.40 -33.95 16.26
N LEU A 568 54.58 -34.93 15.36
CA LEU A 568 55.51 -36.05 15.57
C LEU A 568 56.97 -35.57 15.69
N ALA A 569 57.39 -34.59 14.90
CA ALA A 569 58.72 -34.00 15.01
C ALA A 569 58.93 -33.30 16.37
N ALA A 570 57.92 -32.55 16.84
CA ALA A 570 57.97 -31.89 18.14
C ALA A 570 58.01 -32.89 19.31
N GLU A 571 57.24 -33.98 19.24
CA GLU A 571 57.27 -35.06 20.24
C GLU A 571 58.64 -35.76 20.27
N GLN A 572 59.28 -35.96 19.12
CA GLN A 572 60.62 -36.52 19.07
C GLN A 572 61.68 -35.59 19.68
N GLU A 573 61.55 -34.27 19.52
CA GLU A 573 62.42 -33.31 20.18
C GLU A 573 62.19 -33.29 21.70
N GLN A 574 60.94 -33.33 22.15
CA GLN A 574 60.62 -33.43 23.57
C GLN A 574 61.13 -34.74 24.20
N ALA A 575 61.02 -35.87 23.49
CA ALA A 575 61.58 -37.13 23.95
C ALA A 575 63.11 -37.11 24.06
N LYS A 576 63.79 -36.40 23.15
CA LYS A 576 65.25 -36.16 23.24
C LYS A 576 65.61 -35.28 24.44
N GLN A 577 64.84 -34.22 24.68
CA GLN A 577 65.05 -33.32 25.83
C GLN A 577 64.82 -34.06 27.15
N LEU A 578 63.75 -34.86 27.26
CA LEU A 578 63.47 -35.67 28.45
C LEU A 578 64.54 -36.75 28.68
N ARG A 579 65.07 -37.36 27.62
CA ARG A 579 66.21 -38.30 27.76
C ARG A 579 67.46 -37.59 28.26
N ALA A 580 67.79 -36.42 27.71
CA ALA A 580 68.92 -35.62 28.19
C ALA A 580 68.72 -35.15 29.64
N GLU A 581 67.49 -34.82 30.03
CA GLU A 581 67.16 -34.41 31.40
C GLU A 581 67.22 -35.60 32.38
N LEU A 582 66.79 -36.79 31.96
CA LEU A 582 66.90 -38.02 32.76
C LEU A 582 68.35 -38.47 32.90
N GLU A 583 69.17 -38.36 31.85
CA GLU A 583 70.61 -38.61 31.91
C GLU A 583 71.32 -37.59 32.82
N ALA A 584 70.92 -36.32 32.78
CA ALA A 584 71.43 -35.28 33.70
C ALA A 584 71.00 -35.54 35.16
N LYS A 585 69.79 -36.05 35.39
CA LYS A 585 69.28 -36.43 36.72
C LYS A 585 69.91 -37.72 37.25
N GLN A 586 70.36 -38.64 36.40
CA GLN A 586 71.09 -39.84 36.82
C GLN A 586 72.57 -39.57 37.17
N ALA A 587 73.13 -38.44 36.74
CA ALA A 587 74.53 -38.08 36.99
C ALA A 587 74.79 -37.40 38.35
N ASN A 588 73.76 -37.10 39.16
CA ASN A 588 73.94 -36.38 40.42
C ASN A 588 72.98 -36.88 41.52
N PRO A 589 73.39 -37.82 42.39
CA PRO A 589 72.55 -38.31 43.47
C PRO A 589 72.91 -37.63 44.79
N GLU A 590 72.04 -36.76 45.31
CA GLU A 590 72.02 -36.39 46.73
C GLU A 590 70.58 -36.13 47.23
N PRO A 591 70.32 -36.29 48.55
CA PRO A 591 69.12 -36.97 49.00
C PRO A 591 68.10 -36.06 49.72
N ALA A 592 66.86 -36.58 49.75
CA ALA A 592 65.81 -36.45 50.77
C ALA A 592 65.42 -35.08 51.34
N GLU A 593 64.13 -34.71 51.23
CA GLU A 593 63.22 -34.59 52.39
C GLU A 593 61.77 -34.21 52.01
N GLN A 594 60.84 -34.92 52.66
CA GLN A 594 59.44 -34.71 53.08
C GLN A 594 58.73 -33.36 52.73
N THR A 595 57.46 -33.40 52.28
CA THR A 595 56.24 -33.08 53.11
C THR A 595 54.90 -33.18 52.33
N GLU A 596 53.98 -33.93 52.94
CA GLU A 596 52.52 -33.80 53.13
C GLU A 596 51.55 -33.00 52.22
N GLN A 597 50.39 -33.66 52.00
CA GLN A 597 48.97 -33.20 52.06
C GLN A 597 48.46 -32.05 51.16
N SER A 598 47.45 -32.33 50.32
CA SER A 598 46.05 -31.92 50.57
C SER A 598 45.10 -32.28 49.41
N GLU A 599 43.84 -32.44 49.79
CA GLU A 599 42.62 -32.68 49.01
C GLU A 599 42.39 -31.68 47.86
N ASP A 600 41.73 -32.11 46.76
CA ASP A 600 40.33 -31.76 46.47
C ASP A 600 39.91 -32.12 45.03
N ALA A 601 38.70 -32.68 44.93
CA ALA A 601 37.93 -32.77 43.69
C ALA A 601 37.23 -31.41 43.43
N PRO A 602 36.74 -31.08 42.21
CA PRO A 602 35.47 -31.66 41.77
C PRO A 602 35.27 -31.87 40.25
N ARG A 603 34.49 -32.92 39.96
CA ARG A 603 33.24 -32.92 39.16
C ARG A 603 33.05 -31.81 38.10
N ALA A 604 32.92 -32.22 36.84
CA ALA A 604 31.97 -31.62 35.90
C ALA A 604 31.50 -32.66 34.88
N GLU A 605 30.33 -33.24 35.17
CA GLU A 605 29.45 -33.88 34.19
C GLU A 605 29.05 -32.89 33.09
N LYS A 606 29.00 -33.34 31.83
CA LYS A 606 27.98 -32.92 30.86
C LYS A 606 27.79 -33.96 29.76
N GLN A 607 26.83 -34.85 30.04
CA GLN A 607 25.74 -35.28 29.16
C GLN A 607 26.07 -35.44 27.66
N GLY A 608 26.45 -36.68 27.30
CA GLY A 608 26.21 -37.20 25.96
C GLY A 608 24.71 -37.47 25.76
N GLY A 609 24.07 -36.59 24.98
CA GLY A 609 22.68 -36.75 24.55
C GLY A 609 22.54 -37.93 23.59
N ALA A 610 21.65 -38.84 23.98
CA ALA A 610 21.30 -40.05 23.26
C ALA A 610 20.86 -39.79 21.82
N GLY A 611 21.43 -40.57 20.89
CA GLY A 611 20.92 -40.72 19.54
C GLY A 611 19.54 -41.37 19.56
N VAL A 612 18.53 -40.61 19.13
CA VAL A 612 17.22 -41.16 18.78
C VAL A 612 17.38 -41.93 17.47
N ARG A 613 17.38 -43.26 17.56
CA ARG A 613 17.18 -44.16 16.43
C ARG A 613 15.80 -43.88 15.84
N ALA A 614 15.77 -43.35 14.61
CA ALA A 614 14.56 -43.30 13.81
C ALA A 614 14.12 -44.73 13.48
N LEU A 615 12.90 -45.06 13.92
CA LEU A 615 12.16 -46.25 13.56
C LEU A 615 11.91 -46.25 12.04
N SER A 616 12.60 -47.10 11.30
CA SER A 616 12.17 -47.51 9.97
C SER A 616 11.01 -48.49 10.11
N ALA A 617 9.77 -48.01 9.95
CA ALA A 617 8.59 -48.87 9.94
C ALA A 617 7.75 -48.60 8.69
N GLY A 618 7.61 -49.65 7.87
CA GLY A 618 6.40 -49.94 7.09
C GLY A 618 6.14 -49.07 5.86
N GLY A 619 6.21 -49.69 4.67
CA GLY A 619 5.89 -49.05 3.40
C GLY A 619 4.40 -48.80 3.21
N ASN A 620 3.88 -47.74 3.84
CA ASN A 620 2.55 -47.22 3.54
C ASN A 620 2.69 -46.17 2.44
N LYS A 621 2.30 -46.50 1.20
CA LYS A 621 2.36 -45.65 0.00
C LYS A 621 1.31 -44.51 0.02
N GLY A 622 1.01 -43.96 1.19
CA GLY A 622 0.08 -42.84 1.33
C GLY A 622 0.74 -41.50 1.04
N SER A 623 -0.04 -40.55 0.54
CA SER A 623 0.43 -39.17 0.37
C SER A 623 0.93 -38.61 1.72
N LEU A 624 1.86 -37.63 1.70
CA LEU A 624 2.33 -36.98 2.94
C LEU A 624 1.16 -36.40 3.75
N LYS A 625 0.10 -35.96 3.07
CA LYS A 625 -1.16 -35.50 3.68
C LYS A 625 -1.86 -36.64 4.43
N GLU A 626 -2.04 -37.80 3.82
CA GLU A 626 -2.67 -38.96 4.47
C GLU A 626 -1.86 -39.43 5.68
N ARG A 627 -0.53 -39.49 5.58
CA ARG A 627 0.33 -39.85 6.71
C ARG A 627 0.21 -38.87 7.87
N PHE A 628 0.11 -37.57 7.57
CA PHE A 628 -0.13 -36.55 8.59
C PHE A 628 -1.51 -36.69 9.24
N ILE A 629 -2.57 -36.86 8.44
CA ILE A 629 -3.94 -37.01 8.96
C ILE A 629 -4.06 -38.28 9.82
N LEU A 630 -3.51 -39.41 9.35
CA LEU A 630 -3.48 -40.66 10.11
C LEU A 630 -2.76 -40.50 11.45
N ARG A 631 -1.63 -39.78 11.46
CA ARG A 631 -0.88 -39.55 12.70
C ARG A 631 -1.63 -38.64 13.68
N VAL A 632 -2.33 -37.60 13.20
CA VAL A 632 -3.21 -36.78 14.04
C VAL A 632 -4.36 -37.61 14.61
N HIS A 633 -4.99 -38.47 13.79
CA HIS A 633 -6.05 -39.37 14.26
C HIS A 633 -5.53 -40.34 15.31
N GLU A 634 -4.34 -40.91 15.13
CA GLU A 634 -3.70 -41.78 16.11
C GLU A 634 -3.46 -41.05 17.46
N LEU A 635 -3.00 -39.80 17.43
CA LEU A 635 -2.83 -38.99 18.65
C LEU A 635 -4.17 -38.66 19.33
N CYS A 636 -5.23 -38.43 18.54
CA CYS A 636 -6.58 -38.25 19.07
C CYS A 636 -7.14 -39.55 19.67
N GLU A 637 -6.92 -40.70 19.04
CA GLU A 637 -7.28 -42.03 19.57
C GLU A 637 -6.53 -42.35 20.87
N GLN A 638 -5.28 -41.89 20.98
CA GLN A 638 -4.47 -41.99 22.20
C GLN A 638 -4.89 -41.00 23.30
N GLY A 639 -5.84 -40.11 23.04
CA GLY A 639 -6.32 -39.12 24.01
C GLY A 639 -5.30 -38.03 24.32
N ASP A 640 -4.47 -37.62 23.35
CA ASP A 640 -3.49 -36.54 23.56
C ASP A 640 -4.19 -35.24 23.98
N HIS A 641 -3.98 -34.86 25.24
CA HIS A 641 -4.56 -33.67 25.89
C HIS A 641 -4.24 -32.34 25.16
N ARG A 642 -3.26 -32.35 24.25
CA ARG A 642 -2.91 -31.17 23.43
C ARG A 642 -3.85 -30.99 22.23
N LEU A 643 -4.50 -32.07 21.79
CA LEU A 643 -5.49 -32.07 20.70
C LEU A 643 -6.93 -32.16 21.21
N LEU A 644 -7.15 -32.82 22.36
CA LEU A 644 -8.46 -33.07 22.95
C LEU A 644 -8.55 -32.53 24.39
N GLY A 645 -9.64 -31.83 24.72
CA GLY A 645 -9.94 -31.32 26.08
C GLY A 645 -10.25 -29.82 26.14
N ASP A 646 -10.77 -29.38 27.29
CA ASP A 646 -11.31 -28.02 27.49
C ASP A 646 -10.24 -26.90 27.45
N ARG A 647 -8.95 -27.28 27.50
CA ARG A 647 -7.80 -26.35 27.49
C ARG A 647 -7.09 -26.29 26.14
N VAL A 648 -7.63 -26.94 25.11
CA VAL A 648 -7.03 -26.92 23.78
C VAL A 648 -7.25 -25.55 23.16
N THR A 649 -6.16 -24.86 22.84
CA THR A 649 -6.18 -23.56 22.15
C THR A 649 -5.70 -23.74 20.71
N PRO A 650 -6.00 -22.80 19.80
CA PRO A 650 -5.44 -22.82 18.45
C PRO A 650 -3.90 -22.89 18.44
N ARG A 651 -3.26 -22.33 19.48
CA ARG A 651 -1.81 -22.38 19.67
C ARG A 651 -1.31 -23.80 19.99
N THR A 652 -1.96 -24.53 20.89
CA THR A 652 -1.54 -25.91 21.22
C THR A 652 -1.71 -26.85 20.02
N ARG A 653 -2.79 -26.70 19.25
CA ARG A 653 -2.98 -27.45 17.99
C ARG A 653 -1.89 -27.13 16.96
N THR A 654 -1.48 -25.86 16.87
CA THR A 654 -0.39 -25.42 15.99
C THR A 654 0.96 -26.00 16.41
N GLU A 655 1.25 -26.05 17.70
CA GLU A 655 2.49 -26.64 18.23
C GLU A 655 2.56 -28.14 17.92
N VAL A 656 1.46 -28.88 18.08
CA VAL A 656 1.39 -30.29 17.65
C VAL A 656 1.56 -30.42 16.13
N ALA A 657 0.97 -29.53 15.34
CA ALA A 657 1.12 -29.55 13.89
C ALA A 657 2.58 -29.38 13.46
N TYR A 658 3.35 -28.53 14.14
CA TYR A 658 4.78 -28.34 13.86
C TYR A 658 5.65 -29.49 14.35
N GLN A 659 5.30 -30.14 15.46
CA GLN A 659 5.97 -31.36 15.88
C GLN A 659 5.78 -32.47 14.84
N LEU A 660 4.55 -32.69 14.39
CA LEU A 660 4.23 -33.65 13.33
C LEU A 660 4.88 -33.29 11.99
N GLN A 661 5.00 -32.00 11.70
CA GLN A 661 5.73 -31.52 10.52
C GLN A 661 7.20 -31.96 10.56
N ALA A 662 7.86 -31.81 11.71
CA ALA A 662 9.24 -32.22 11.91
C ALA A 662 9.41 -33.74 11.87
N GLU A 663 8.48 -34.48 12.49
CA GLU A 663 8.47 -35.96 12.46
C GLU A 663 8.28 -36.53 11.05
N LEU A 664 7.43 -35.91 10.23
CA LEU A 664 7.06 -36.41 8.91
C LEU A 664 7.83 -35.76 7.74
N GLY A 665 8.73 -34.80 8.01
CA GLY A 665 9.55 -34.14 6.99
C GLY A 665 8.75 -33.22 6.04
N LEU A 666 7.70 -32.56 6.54
CA LEU A 666 6.90 -31.64 5.73
C LEU A 666 7.63 -30.31 5.50
N GLY A 667 7.75 -29.89 4.22
CA GLY A 667 8.55 -28.72 3.82
C GLY A 667 7.99 -27.35 4.19
N SER A 668 6.77 -27.25 4.73
CA SER A 668 6.15 -25.95 5.06
C SER A 668 5.23 -26.02 6.28
N GLN A 669 5.38 -25.01 7.15
CA GLN A 669 4.55 -24.79 8.34
C GLN A 669 3.09 -24.48 7.99
N GLY A 670 2.83 -23.80 6.86
CA GLY A 670 1.47 -23.50 6.41
C GLY A 670 0.71 -24.77 6.00
N THR A 671 1.41 -25.72 5.39
CA THR A 671 0.85 -27.00 4.98
C THR A 671 0.48 -27.86 6.19
N ALA A 672 1.31 -27.88 7.23
CA ALA A 672 1.04 -28.61 8.47
C ALA A 672 -0.20 -28.09 9.22
N ARG A 673 -0.40 -26.75 9.28
CA ARG A 673 -1.62 -26.16 9.87
C ARG A 673 -2.88 -26.54 9.09
N THR A 674 -2.79 -26.49 7.75
CA THR A 674 -3.91 -26.87 6.87
C THR A 674 -4.28 -28.34 7.08
N TYR A 675 -3.28 -29.23 7.11
CA TYR A 675 -3.53 -30.66 7.34
C TYR A 675 -4.02 -30.96 8.76
N MET A 676 -3.63 -30.16 9.76
CA MET A 676 -4.14 -30.29 11.12
C MET A 676 -5.63 -29.94 11.19
N ASN A 677 -6.06 -28.88 10.52
CA ASN A 677 -7.49 -28.53 10.45
C ASN A 677 -8.30 -29.62 9.75
N ASP A 678 -7.85 -30.08 8.58
CA ASP A 678 -8.49 -31.17 7.83
C ASP A 678 -8.59 -32.45 8.69
N ALA A 679 -7.52 -32.80 9.42
CA ALA A 679 -7.49 -33.98 10.27
C ALA A 679 -8.46 -33.87 11.46
N MET A 680 -8.52 -32.70 12.10
CA MET A 680 -9.42 -32.45 13.23
C MET A 680 -10.89 -32.41 12.78
N GLU A 681 -11.21 -31.82 11.64
CA GLU A 681 -12.57 -31.85 11.08
C GLU A 681 -13.03 -33.29 10.79
N LEU A 682 -12.17 -34.10 10.18
CA LEU A 682 -12.45 -35.52 9.93
C LEU A 682 -12.62 -36.31 11.23
N TRP A 683 -11.81 -36.00 12.25
CA TRP A 683 -11.91 -36.64 13.56
C TRP A 683 -13.21 -36.26 14.28
N GLU A 684 -13.54 -34.97 14.33
CA GLU A 684 -14.77 -34.46 14.95
C GLU A 684 -16.03 -34.98 14.23
N ALA A 685 -15.99 -35.08 12.89
CA ALA A 685 -17.06 -35.68 12.11
C ALA A 685 -17.26 -37.18 12.43
N LYS A 686 -16.16 -37.93 12.66
CA LYS A 686 -16.21 -39.35 13.05
C LYS A 686 -16.64 -39.54 14.51
N ALA A 687 -16.24 -38.62 15.40
CA ALA A 687 -16.59 -38.64 16.82
C ALA A 687 -18.06 -38.25 17.07
N ARG A 688 -18.68 -37.48 16.17
CA ARG A 688 -20.13 -37.23 16.14
C ARG A 688 -20.86 -38.49 15.67
N VAL A 689 -20.96 -39.50 16.54
CA VAL A 689 -21.81 -40.66 16.32
C VAL A 689 -23.28 -40.20 16.17
N PRO A 690 -24.03 -40.65 15.15
CA PRO A 690 -25.41 -40.28 14.90
C PRO A 690 -26.34 -40.97 15.90
N GLY A 691 -26.39 -40.47 17.14
CA GLY A 691 -27.20 -41.05 18.22
C GLY A 691 -27.98 -40.06 19.08
N GLN A 692 -27.75 -38.75 18.95
CA GLN A 692 -28.44 -37.74 19.76
C GLN A 692 -29.31 -36.83 18.87
N LYS A 693 -30.46 -37.36 18.45
CA LYS A 693 -31.58 -36.53 18.01
C LYS A 693 -32.20 -35.88 19.25
N VAL A 694 -31.79 -34.66 19.57
CA VAL A 694 -32.63 -33.78 20.40
C VAL A 694 -33.58 -33.08 19.42
N ALA A 695 -34.84 -33.50 19.44
CA ALA A 695 -35.91 -32.91 18.65
C ALA A 695 -36.22 -31.49 19.14
N PRO A 696 -36.55 -30.54 18.24
CA PRO A 696 -36.99 -29.21 18.62
C PRO A 696 -38.52 -29.21 18.76
N GLU A 697 -39.03 -29.25 19.98
CA GLU A 697 -40.45 -28.99 20.24
C GLU A 697 -40.65 -28.02 21.40
N ALA A 698 -41.54 -27.05 21.13
CA ALA A 698 -42.36 -26.29 22.07
C ALA A 698 -41.69 -25.24 22.98
N LEU A 699 -41.73 -23.98 22.52
CA LEU A 699 -41.95 -22.83 23.41
C LEU A 699 -42.96 -21.88 22.77
N GLU A 700 -44.21 -22.34 22.70
CA GLU A 700 -45.39 -21.49 22.58
C GLU A 700 -46.33 -21.83 23.74
N GLY A 701 -46.57 -20.85 24.61
CA GLY A 701 -47.60 -20.91 25.66
C GLY A 701 -47.10 -21.26 27.07
N GLN A 702 -47.06 -20.26 27.95
CA GLN A 702 -48.02 -20.15 29.07
C GLN A 702 -47.64 -19.01 30.03
N ARG A 703 -48.48 -17.98 30.03
CA ARG A 703 -48.72 -17.12 31.20
C ARG A 703 -49.58 -17.91 32.19
N LYS A 704 -49.11 -18.08 33.43
CA LYS A 704 -49.83 -17.83 34.70
C LYS A 704 -49.05 -18.46 35.87
N ALA A 705 -48.81 -17.64 36.90
CA ALA A 705 -48.34 -18.04 38.22
C ALA A 705 -49.43 -18.85 38.97
N PRO A 706 -49.13 -19.55 40.10
CA PRO A 706 -48.72 -18.90 41.36
C PRO A 706 -47.66 -19.62 42.21
N GLU A 707 -47.04 -18.80 43.07
CA GLU A 707 -46.57 -19.01 44.46
C GLU A 707 -45.95 -20.35 44.89
N GLY A 708 -44.67 -20.27 45.27
CA GLY A 708 -44.00 -21.29 46.08
C GLY A 708 -42.52 -20.96 46.25
N ALA A 709 -42.13 -20.49 47.44
CA ALA A 709 -40.80 -20.01 47.77
C ALA A 709 -39.72 -21.09 47.63
N VAL A 710 -38.73 -20.87 46.75
CA VAL A 710 -37.39 -21.47 46.86
C VAL A 710 -36.36 -20.40 46.49
N LYS A 711 -35.51 -20.04 47.47
CA LYS A 711 -34.34 -19.17 47.28
C LYS A 711 -33.35 -19.88 46.36
N VAL A 712 -33.23 -19.42 45.12
CA VAL A 712 -32.11 -19.78 44.23
C VAL A 712 -31.19 -18.58 44.14
N VAL A 713 -29.95 -18.76 44.59
CA VAL A 713 -28.86 -17.79 44.48
C VAL A 713 -28.48 -17.70 43.00
N VAL A 714 -28.83 -16.59 42.35
CA VAL A 714 -28.43 -16.30 40.96
C VAL A 714 -27.11 -15.53 41.00
N GLY A 715 -26.05 -16.13 40.44
CA GLY A 715 -24.75 -15.48 40.25
C GLY A 715 -24.80 -14.37 39.20
N PRO A 716 -23.82 -13.44 39.20
CA PRO A 716 -23.87 -12.24 38.37
C PRO A 716 -23.86 -12.57 36.88
N ARG A 717 -24.75 -11.93 36.12
CA ARG A 717 -24.78 -11.99 34.65
C ARG A 717 -23.47 -11.43 34.11
N ARG A 718 -22.81 -12.24 33.30
CA ARG A 718 -21.62 -11.87 32.53
C ARG A 718 -22.01 -11.69 31.07
N ASP A 719 -21.39 -10.72 30.40
CA ASP A 719 -21.54 -10.53 28.96
C ASP A 719 -20.84 -11.65 28.16
N THR A 720 -20.91 -11.60 26.82
CA THR A 720 -20.26 -12.54 25.90
C THR A 720 -18.73 -12.61 26.03
N PHE A 721 -18.12 -11.74 26.85
CA PHE A 721 -16.69 -11.71 27.14
C PHE A 721 -16.38 -11.95 28.63
N GLY A 722 -17.35 -12.41 29.42
CA GLY A 722 -17.13 -12.83 30.81
C GLY A 722 -17.02 -11.68 31.83
N ARG A 723 -17.42 -10.45 31.47
CA ARG A 723 -17.33 -9.28 32.37
C ARG A 723 -18.62 -9.09 33.18
N PRO A 724 -18.56 -8.70 34.47
CA PRO A 724 -19.74 -8.40 35.25
C PRO A 724 -20.43 -7.13 34.71
N VAL A 725 -21.72 -7.22 34.42
CA VAL A 725 -22.54 -6.08 34.00
C VAL A 725 -22.97 -5.31 35.24
N GLU A 726 -22.48 -4.08 35.41
CA GLU A 726 -22.97 -3.18 36.47
C GLU A 726 -24.32 -2.57 36.05
N ASP A 727 -25.33 -2.77 36.90
CA ASP A 727 -26.66 -2.20 36.75
C ASP A 727 -26.63 -0.69 37.05
N VAL A 728 -26.71 0.16 36.02
CA VAL A 728 -26.85 1.60 36.18
C VAL A 728 -28.31 1.92 36.51
N GLU A 729 -28.54 2.20 37.79
CA GLU A 729 -29.80 2.70 38.34
C GLU A 729 -30.16 4.08 37.76
N LYS A 730 -31.45 4.25 37.46
CA LYS A 730 -32.06 5.43 36.84
C LYS A 730 -31.91 6.69 37.72
N VAL A 731 -31.29 7.74 37.19
CA VAL A 731 -31.45 9.12 37.69
C VAL A 731 -32.24 9.94 36.67
N ALA A 732 -33.37 10.48 37.12
CA ALA A 732 -34.28 11.32 36.34
C ALA A 732 -33.68 12.70 35.98
N PRO A 733 -34.08 13.33 34.87
CA PRO A 733 -33.59 14.67 34.49
C PRO A 733 -34.41 15.78 35.20
N PRO A 734 -33.80 16.89 35.62
CA PRO A 734 -34.56 18.06 36.04
C PRO A 734 -34.98 18.92 34.85
N VAL A 735 -36.23 19.33 34.92
CA VAL A 735 -36.94 20.25 34.03
C VAL A 735 -36.52 21.70 34.30
N SER A 736 -36.50 22.49 33.21
CA SER A 736 -36.64 23.96 33.12
C SER A 736 -35.44 24.88 33.41
N ARG A 737 -35.02 25.59 32.35
CA ARG A 737 -35.02 27.07 32.33
C ARG A 737 -34.98 27.61 30.90
N LYS A 738 -36.12 28.15 30.47
CA LYS A 738 -36.23 29.12 29.35
C LYS A 738 -35.69 30.49 29.81
N LEU A 739 -35.29 31.30 28.83
CA LEU A 739 -35.07 32.76 28.83
C LEU A 739 -33.70 33.32 29.27
N ARG A 740 -32.84 33.58 28.27
CA ARG A 740 -32.25 34.91 27.97
C ARG A 740 -31.58 34.87 26.59
N ARG A 741 -32.31 35.24 25.55
CA ARG A 741 -32.17 36.51 24.79
C ARG A 741 -30.76 36.76 24.21
N ARG A 742 -30.70 36.54 22.89
CA ARG A 742 -30.10 37.41 21.87
C ARG A 742 -29.49 38.72 22.41
N SER A 743 -28.17 38.85 22.33
CA SER A 743 -27.46 40.03 21.83
C SER A 743 -25.96 39.88 22.11
N LYS A 744 -25.19 39.57 21.06
CA LYS A 744 -23.81 40.07 20.81
C LYS A 744 -23.25 39.38 19.59
N ALA A 745 -23.82 39.75 18.44
CA ALA A 745 -23.01 40.00 17.26
C ALA A 745 -22.60 41.47 17.34
N ALA A 746 -21.40 41.79 16.85
CA ALA A 746 -20.67 43.07 16.92
C ALA A 746 -19.83 43.32 18.19
N ARG A 747 -18.62 42.77 18.19
CA ARG A 747 -17.36 43.53 18.20
C ARG A 747 -16.25 42.64 17.69
#